data_AF-A0A934FX10-F1
#
_entry.id   AF-A0A934FX10-F1
#
_cell.length_a   1.000
_cell.length_b   1.000
_cell.length_c   1.000
_cell.angle_alpha   90.00
_cell.angle_beta   90.00
_cell.angle_gamma   90.00
#
_symmetry.space_group_name_H-M   'P 1'
#
loop_
_entity.id
_entity.type
_entity.pdbx_description
1 polymer ?
#
loop_
_entity_poly.entity_id
_entity_poly.type
_entity_poly.pdbx_seq_one_letter_code
_entity_poly.pdbx_strand_id
1 'polypeptide(L)'
;MRRLPAALALFFVVPLAAQDKTKPWYQMDYGPCLSTTAEGFTPDNVALKGRVLRVGDGAGVVFDTELLRVATAFVDGHVELRGTPFDGAHGPIPRTRGRELYSTRQEPGVAKDDSFADPRPIPHGPLPRDHARFEGHWFAGDAVLLQYRIDKRRVLETHEFVAATDELPPGIARCFEFGPGKAVRLVLMDQPGAPDEGADVTLGGDAAHNGGSQGTLVTGFVWERAFQAGEGKQERKESAESRIELFAPVGTRFVRRAGRVELVVPAADHARFARVTVRTGAPGKLLAEAVVDTSLRDLSGLQKGGPRRWAETLKSAGTLGSGDGPFVVDTLTIPAENPWHSRLRFAAFDFVDQDTAALSTWNGDVWLVHGVDADLGELTWTRFCTGLHDPLGLKVVNGVIHAHGRDGIHRLRDVNHDGECDFVEVFNDDVLITQGFHEFAFDLQTDAKGDFYFAKGGPVNPGGRGFQKIVPHHGTVMRVSADGSKLDVVATGLRAPNGIGVSPDGVVTSGDNQGTWMPACRINISTNGTFWGCFDTAHADPPPATYDEPICWLPMSVDNSGGGQVWVPKGVWGELGGMLIHQSYGQSSNYLVLTQTHEGKTQGGVVRLPANFESSQMRGRFHSDGHLYVTGFMGWQTNAAKESSFHRVRRTTAPLRLPLAMRCYATGIELEFSDALDPQSAGDPSSWEVEVWNYLWSQAYGSAEYKPSDPQKKVKDGEKNRDALKVRSVEVSDDGKRVFLAVDGMQKAMQLRVGWSIDARGGGEIDGELHGTIHFLPERQKADAGK
;
A
#
# COMPACT_ATOMS: atom_id res chain seq x y z
N MET A 1 9.29 -3.62 74.26
CA MET A 1 8.94 -2.39 73.50
C MET A 1 10.15 -2.04 72.64
N ARG A 2 10.15 -1.90 71.31
CA ARG A 2 9.10 -1.85 70.28
C ARG A 2 9.57 -2.67 69.07
N ARG A 3 8.69 -3.52 68.53
CA ARG A 3 8.84 -4.13 67.20
C ARG A 3 8.57 -3.03 66.16
N LEU A 4 9.47 -2.82 65.20
CA LEU A 4 9.17 -2.05 63.99
C LEU A 4 8.21 -2.88 63.11
N PRO A 5 7.17 -2.29 62.50
CA PRO A 5 6.25 -3.03 61.66
C PRO A 5 6.91 -3.32 60.30
N ALA A 6 6.67 -4.53 59.79
CA ALA A 6 6.91 -4.86 58.39
C ALA A 6 6.02 -3.94 57.53
N ALA A 7 6.65 -3.05 56.76
CA ALA A 7 5.95 -2.29 55.74
C ALA A 7 5.57 -3.25 54.61
N LEU A 8 4.31 -3.65 54.59
CA LEU A 8 3.68 -4.30 53.45
C LEU A 8 3.70 -3.28 52.30
N ALA A 9 4.63 -3.43 51.36
CA ALA A 9 4.63 -2.64 50.14
C ALA A 9 3.40 -3.06 49.32
N LEU A 10 2.30 -2.32 49.45
CA LEU A 10 1.19 -2.41 48.50
C LEU A 10 1.71 -1.90 47.14
N PHE A 11 1.96 -2.84 46.24
CA PHE A 11 2.19 -2.56 44.83
C PHE A 11 0.90 -2.01 44.23
N PHE A 12 0.84 -0.70 44.02
CA PHE A 12 -0.15 -0.11 43.12
C PHE A 12 0.25 -0.47 41.68
N VAL A 13 -0.29 -1.58 41.18
CA VAL A 13 -0.39 -1.81 39.73
C VAL A 13 -1.35 -0.75 39.22
N VAL A 14 -0.84 0.30 38.58
CA VAL A 14 -1.70 1.18 37.78
C VAL A 14 -2.13 0.34 36.60
N PRO A 15 -3.42 0.01 36.44
CA PRO A 15 -3.87 -0.79 35.31
C PRO A 15 -3.53 -0.04 34.03
N LEU A 16 -2.96 -0.76 33.05
CA LEU A 16 -2.91 -0.28 31.68
C LEU A 16 -4.34 0.13 31.29
N ALA A 17 -4.53 1.32 30.72
CA ALA A 17 -5.84 1.67 30.21
C ALA A 17 -6.29 0.59 29.25
N ALA A 18 -7.46 0.01 29.54
CA ALA A 18 -7.99 -1.06 28.74
C ALA A 18 -8.17 -0.56 27.31
N GLN A 19 -7.69 -1.34 26.35
CA GLN A 19 -7.98 -1.14 24.94
C GLN A 19 -9.50 -1.00 24.78
N ASP A 20 -9.95 0.11 24.17
CA ASP A 20 -11.37 0.28 23.87
C ASP A 20 -11.77 -0.68 22.75
N LYS A 21 -12.07 -1.93 23.13
CA LYS A 21 -12.44 -3.00 22.20
C LYS A 21 -13.73 -2.72 21.42
N THR A 22 -14.40 -1.59 21.66
CA THR A 22 -15.55 -1.14 20.85
C THR A 22 -15.14 -0.46 19.55
N LYS A 23 -13.87 -0.05 19.39
CA LYS A 23 -13.42 0.59 18.15
C LYS A 23 -13.38 -0.41 16.99
N PRO A 24 -13.82 -0.02 15.77
CA PRO A 24 -13.90 -0.95 14.64
C PRO A 24 -12.57 -1.63 14.30
N TRP A 25 -11.46 -0.90 14.36
CA TRP A 25 -10.14 -1.47 14.06
C TRP A 25 -9.63 -2.45 15.12
N TYR A 26 -10.22 -2.50 16.32
CA TYR A 26 -9.91 -3.50 17.34
C TYR A 26 -10.87 -4.68 17.34
N GLN A 27 -12.04 -4.53 16.72
CA GLN A 27 -12.99 -5.62 16.49
C GLN A 27 -12.63 -6.46 15.26
N MET A 28 -12.00 -5.83 14.26
CA MET A 28 -11.54 -6.50 13.06
C MET A 28 -10.58 -7.65 13.39
N ASP A 29 -10.89 -8.85 12.89
CA ASP A 29 -10.00 -10.00 12.92
C ASP A 29 -8.94 -9.86 11.82
N TYR A 30 -7.67 -9.56 12.14
CA TYR A 30 -6.59 -9.48 11.14
C TYR A 30 -5.97 -10.85 10.80
N GLY A 31 -6.50 -11.94 11.34
CA GLY A 31 -5.87 -13.26 11.30
C GLY A 31 -4.65 -13.36 12.24
N PRO A 32 -3.82 -14.40 12.09
CA PRO A 32 -2.72 -14.68 13.02
C PRO A 32 -1.46 -13.82 12.77
N CYS A 33 -1.39 -13.09 11.66
CA CYS A 33 -0.27 -12.19 11.33
C CYS A 33 -0.80 -10.87 10.77
N LEU A 34 -0.31 -9.73 11.28
CA LEU A 34 -0.52 -8.40 10.69
C LEU A 34 0.81 -7.81 10.22
N SER A 35 0.89 -7.48 8.94
CA SER A 35 2.04 -6.80 8.34
C SER A 35 1.87 -5.29 8.48
N THR A 36 2.80 -4.63 9.16
CA THR A 36 2.75 -3.18 9.39
C THR A 36 4.12 -2.65 9.84
N THR A 37 4.31 -1.34 9.79
CA THR A 37 5.41 -0.69 10.52
C THR A 37 5.05 -0.63 12.00
N ALA A 38 5.86 -1.26 12.86
CA ALA A 38 5.54 -1.40 14.28
C ALA A 38 6.71 -0.98 15.18
N GLU A 39 6.41 -0.18 16.20
CA GLU A 39 7.31 0.18 17.29
C GLU A 39 7.26 -0.89 18.38
N GLY A 40 8.43 -1.28 18.90
CA GLY A 40 8.54 -2.11 20.10
C GLY A 40 8.21 -1.34 21.38
N PHE A 41 8.82 -1.74 22.51
CA PHE A 41 8.64 -1.04 23.78
C PHE A 41 9.45 0.25 23.90
N THR A 42 10.39 0.51 22.99
CA THR A 42 11.18 1.73 22.97
C THR A 42 11.06 2.40 21.59
N PRO A 43 11.01 3.75 21.53
CA PRO A 43 10.82 4.46 20.25
C PRO A 43 11.94 4.25 19.22
N ASP A 44 13.13 3.84 19.67
CA ASP A 44 14.30 3.54 18.86
C ASP A 44 14.32 2.09 18.32
N ASN A 45 13.38 1.24 18.72
CA ASN A 45 13.29 -0.13 18.26
C ASN A 45 12.05 -0.31 17.36
N VAL A 46 12.23 -0.08 16.06
CA VAL A 46 11.15 -0.16 15.07
C VAL A 46 11.42 -1.25 14.05
N ALA A 47 10.38 -2.04 13.75
CA ALA A 47 10.32 -2.93 12.60
C ALA A 47 9.61 -2.20 11.46
N LEU A 48 10.37 -1.74 10.45
CA LEU A 48 9.79 -1.00 9.32
C LEU A 48 8.87 -1.90 8.50
N LYS A 49 9.35 -3.09 8.11
CA LYS A 49 8.55 -4.18 7.53
C LYS A 49 8.29 -5.25 8.59
N GLY A 50 7.42 -4.92 9.53
CA GLY A 50 7.05 -5.79 10.64
C GLY A 50 6.05 -6.87 10.23
N ARG A 51 6.15 -8.03 10.89
CA ARG A 51 5.13 -9.08 10.99
C ARG A 51 4.75 -9.20 12.47
N VAL A 52 3.57 -8.73 12.82
CA VAL A 52 3.00 -8.86 14.17
C VAL A 52 2.31 -10.22 14.24
N LEU A 53 2.97 -11.19 14.86
CA LEU A 53 2.49 -12.55 15.03
C LEU A 53 1.68 -12.65 16.32
N ARG A 54 0.42 -13.09 16.23
CA ARG A 54 -0.40 -13.45 17.39
C ARG A 54 -0.08 -14.89 17.76
N VAL A 55 0.57 -15.09 18.91
CA VAL A 55 0.99 -16.43 19.37
C VAL A 55 0.14 -16.97 20.51
N GLY A 56 -0.72 -16.13 21.09
CA GLY A 56 -1.69 -16.47 22.14
C GLY A 56 -2.46 -15.23 22.57
N ASP A 57 -3.46 -15.42 23.44
CA ASP A 57 -4.23 -14.30 23.98
C ASP A 57 -3.34 -13.41 24.84
N GLY A 58 -3.22 -12.14 24.43
CA GLY A 58 -2.35 -11.18 25.10
C GLY A 58 -0.85 -11.40 24.86
N ALA A 59 -0.46 -12.26 23.92
CA ALA A 59 0.94 -12.56 23.62
C ALA A 59 1.25 -12.45 22.13
N GLY A 60 2.42 -11.91 21.81
CA GLY A 60 2.80 -11.67 20.42
C GLY A 60 4.28 -11.43 20.20
N VAL A 61 4.66 -11.46 18.92
CA VAL A 61 6.02 -11.21 18.45
C VAL A 61 5.96 -10.22 17.30
N VAL A 62 6.83 -9.21 17.32
CA VAL A 62 7.05 -8.32 16.17
C VAL A 62 8.34 -8.76 15.48
N PHE A 63 8.22 -9.44 14.35
CA PHE A 63 9.35 -9.88 13.55
C PHE A 63 9.64 -8.85 12.45
N ASP A 64 10.91 -8.42 12.35
CA ASP A 64 11.38 -7.47 11.36
C ASP A 64 11.95 -8.25 10.17
N THR A 65 11.26 -8.18 9.03
CA THR A 65 11.62 -8.93 7.82
C THR A 65 12.82 -8.35 7.09
N GLU A 66 13.16 -7.09 7.31
CA GLU A 66 14.33 -6.47 6.67
C GLU A 66 15.62 -6.96 7.32
N LEU A 67 15.62 -7.03 8.65
CA LEU A 67 16.77 -7.38 9.47
C LEU A 67 16.78 -8.83 9.93
N LEU A 68 15.71 -9.59 9.69
CA LEU A 68 15.49 -10.97 10.16
C LEU A 68 15.72 -11.12 11.66
N ARG A 69 15.06 -10.28 12.44
CA ARG A 69 15.19 -10.22 13.90
C ARG A 69 13.82 -10.16 14.57
N VAL A 70 13.75 -10.57 15.83
CA VAL A 70 12.60 -10.29 16.69
C VAL A 70 12.79 -8.90 17.29
N ALA A 71 12.06 -7.91 16.79
CA ALA A 71 12.12 -6.55 17.33
C ALA A 71 11.67 -6.55 18.80
N THR A 72 10.55 -7.19 19.11
CA THR A 72 10.11 -7.43 20.50
C THR A 72 9.19 -8.64 20.59
N ALA A 73 9.19 -9.30 21.75
CA ALA A 73 8.27 -10.36 22.13
C ALA A 73 7.62 -10.00 23.46
N PHE A 74 6.32 -10.22 23.59
CA PHE A 74 5.53 -9.72 24.72
C PHE A 74 4.43 -10.67 25.16
N VAL A 75 4.01 -10.48 26.42
CA VAL A 75 2.87 -11.14 27.07
C VAL A 75 2.07 -10.11 27.87
N ASP A 76 0.87 -10.49 28.31
CA ASP A 76 -0.06 -9.62 29.03
C ASP A 76 -0.27 -8.26 28.31
N GLY A 77 -0.30 -8.31 26.98
CA GLY A 77 -0.10 -7.16 26.12
C GLY A 77 -0.85 -7.21 24.80
N HIS A 78 -0.67 -6.18 23.98
CA HIS A 78 -1.24 -6.08 22.64
C HIS A 78 -0.44 -5.07 21.81
N VAL A 79 -0.69 -5.04 20.49
CA VAL A 79 -0.27 -3.94 19.64
C VAL A 79 -1.39 -2.91 19.59
N GLU A 80 -1.10 -1.69 20.04
CA GLU A 80 -1.98 -0.54 19.95
C GLU A 80 -2.05 -0.09 18.48
N LEU A 81 -3.20 -0.31 17.82
CA LEU A 81 -3.41 0.02 16.42
C LEU A 81 -3.82 1.48 16.28
N ARG A 82 -2.83 2.32 15.96
CA ARG A 82 -3.00 3.75 15.67
C ARG A 82 -2.38 4.08 14.32
N GLY A 83 -2.85 5.18 13.73
CA GLY A 83 -2.37 5.68 12.45
C GLY A 83 -3.45 5.67 11.39
N THR A 84 -3.07 6.16 10.21
CA THR A 84 -4.01 6.52 9.14
C THR A 84 -4.93 5.36 8.69
N PRO A 85 -4.45 4.11 8.55
CA PRO A 85 -5.34 2.97 8.22
C PRO A 85 -6.32 2.58 9.33
N PHE A 86 -6.07 2.96 10.59
CA PHE A 86 -6.87 2.51 11.73
C PHE A 86 -7.82 3.62 12.19
N ASP A 87 -7.29 4.56 12.97
CA ASP A 87 -8.03 5.64 13.63
C ASP A 87 -7.95 6.98 12.88
N GLY A 88 -7.30 6.99 11.71
CA GLY A 88 -7.14 8.18 10.88
C GLY A 88 -6.07 9.15 11.38
N ALA A 89 -5.35 8.83 12.46
CA ALA A 89 -4.34 9.74 13.01
C ALA A 89 -3.14 9.90 12.07
N HIS A 90 -2.62 11.13 11.99
CA HIS A 90 -1.41 11.45 11.24
C HIS A 90 -0.20 11.42 12.18
N GLY A 91 0.78 10.56 11.89
CA GLY A 91 2.05 10.50 12.62
C GLY A 91 2.26 9.23 13.47
N PRO A 92 1.30 8.82 14.34
CA PRO A 92 1.45 7.57 15.09
C PRO A 92 1.54 6.35 14.18
N ILE A 93 2.38 5.39 14.58
CA ILE A 93 2.43 4.03 14.04
C ILE A 93 1.96 3.04 15.12
N PRO A 94 1.57 1.81 14.75
CA PRO A 94 1.30 0.74 15.70
C PRO A 94 2.45 0.53 16.71
N ARG A 95 2.11 0.31 17.99
CA ARG A 95 3.12 0.13 19.06
C ARG A 95 2.77 -0.98 20.02
N THR A 96 3.79 -1.69 20.48
CA THR A 96 3.61 -2.74 21.49
C THR A 96 3.31 -2.16 22.88
N ARG A 97 2.38 -2.80 23.58
CA ARG A 97 1.96 -2.52 24.96
C ARG A 97 1.92 -3.82 25.77
N GLY A 98 2.05 -3.70 27.09
CA GLY A 98 2.02 -4.83 28.02
C GLY A 98 3.36 -5.05 28.71
N ARG A 99 3.79 -6.31 28.80
CA ARG A 99 5.06 -6.72 29.40
C ARG A 99 5.99 -7.31 28.35
N GLU A 100 7.14 -6.67 28.17
CA GLU A 100 8.20 -7.19 27.30
C GLU A 100 8.84 -8.43 27.91
N LEU A 101 9.01 -9.50 27.12
CA LEU A 101 9.81 -10.67 27.50
C LEU A 101 11.26 -10.46 27.07
N TYR A 102 11.47 -10.09 25.81
CA TYR A 102 12.78 -9.81 25.24
C TYR A 102 12.65 -8.99 23.97
N SER A 103 13.74 -8.34 23.57
CA SER A 103 13.87 -7.62 22.30
C SER A 103 15.27 -7.75 21.73
N THR A 104 15.42 -7.33 20.48
CA THR A 104 16.73 -7.11 19.86
C THR A 104 16.86 -5.65 19.45
N ARG A 105 18.09 -5.14 19.34
CA ARG A 105 18.42 -3.83 18.75
C ARG A 105 18.12 -3.84 17.26
N GLN A 106 17.93 -2.65 16.69
CA GLN A 106 17.72 -2.44 15.26
C GLN A 106 19.01 -2.65 14.44
N GLU A 107 19.51 -3.88 14.48
CA GLU A 107 20.68 -4.41 13.79
C GLU A 107 20.31 -5.76 13.15
N PRO A 108 21.05 -6.27 12.15
CA PRO A 108 20.85 -7.61 11.61
C PRO A 108 20.68 -8.66 12.71
N GLY A 109 19.61 -9.45 12.62
CA GLY A 109 19.37 -10.58 13.52
C GLY A 109 20.21 -11.80 13.20
N VAL A 110 20.92 -11.80 12.07
CA VAL A 110 21.75 -12.90 11.57
C VAL A 110 23.13 -12.37 11.19
N ALA A 111 24.20 -13.06 11.60
CA ALA A 111 25.56 -12.61 11.35
C ALA A 111 25.99 -12.88 9.90
N LYS A 112 26.82 -11.99 9.35
CA LYS A 112 27.65 -12.25 8.15
C LYS A 112 29.10 -12.20 8.59
N ASP A 113 29.85 -13.28 8.33
CA ASP A 113 31.26 -13.39 8.70
C ASP A 113 31.53 -13.03 10.18
N ASP A 114 30.73 -13.61 11.08
CA ASP A 114 30.76 -13.38 12.55
C ASP A 114 30.46 -11.93 13.01
N SER A 115 29.95 -11.08 12.12
CA SER A 115 29.54 -9.69 12.40
C SER A 115 28.04 -9.48 12.25
N PHE A 116 27.46 -8.69 13.17
CA PHE A 116 26.09 -8.19 13.11
C PHE A 116 26.03 -6.73 12.62
N ALA A 117 27.13 -6.17 12.13
CA ALA A 117 27.11 -4.83 11.55
C ALA A 117 26.14 -4.77 10.36
N ASP A 118 25.31 -3.73 10.30
CA ASP A 118 24.36 -3.54 9.21
C ASP A 118 25.11 -3.22 7.90
N PRO A 119 25.06 -4.10 6.88
CA PRO A 119 25.78 -3.89 5.63
C PRO A 119 25.04 -2.95 4.67
N ARG A 120 23.81 -2.53 4.99
CA ARG A 120 22.98 -1.75 4.08
C ARG A 120 23.49 -0.30 4.00
N PRO A 121 23.72 0.23 2.80
CA PRO A 121 24.08 1.66 2.65
C PRO A 121 22.91 2.58 3.04
N ILE A 122 21.68 2.12 2.83
CA ILE A 122 20.44 2.81 3.21
C ILE A 122 19.61 1.81 4.03
N PRO A 123 19.49 1.97 5.37
CA PRO A 123 18.88 0.99 6.26
C PRO A 123 17.34 1.10 6.28
N HIS A 124 16.73 0.98 5.10
CA HIS A 124 15.29 1.14 4.87
C HIS A 124 14.73 0.05 3.93
N GLY A 125 15.49 -1.02 3.70
CA GLY A 125 15.18 -2.12 2.79
C GLY A 125 15.75 -3.45 3.30
N PRO A 126 15.54 -4.57 2.60
CA PRO A 126 16.02 -5.88 3.03
C PRO A 126 17.54 -5.96 3.09
N LEU A 127 18.06 -6.91 3.88
CA LEU A 127 19.48 -7.28 3.84
C LEU A 127 19.92 -7.70 2.42
N PRO A 128 21.24 -7.57 2.11
CA PRO A 128 21.80 -8.06 0.85
C PRO A 128 21.46 -9.54 0.61
N ARG A 129 21.15 -9.89 -0.65
CA ARG A 129 20.73 -11.25 -1.04
C ARG A 129 21.75 -12.34 -0.70
N ASP A 130 23.04 -11.99 -0.65
CA ASP A 130 24.15 -12.89 -0.30
C ASP A 130 24.39 -13.00 1.23
N HIS A 131 23.70 -12.18 2.03
CA HIS A 131 23.68 -12.25 3.48
C HIS A 131 22.49 -13.08 3.95
N ALA A 132 21.28 -12.55 3.77
CA ALA A 132 20.05 -13.21 4.19
C ALA A 132 18.82 -12.53 3.56
N ARG A 133 17.71 -13.28 3.40
CA ARG A 133 16.49 -12.76 2.79
C ARG A 133 15.23 -13.43 3.34
N PHE A 134 14.23 -12.62 3.68
CA PHE A 134 12.88 -13.11 3.98
C PHE A 134 12.20 -13.59 2.69
N GLU A 135 11.58 -14.76 2.72
CA GLU A 135 10.95 -15.35 1.53
C GLU A 135 9.42 -15.35 1.61
N GLY A 136 8.86 -15.23 2.82
CA GLY A 136 7.43 -15.23 3.04
C GLY A 136 7.05 -15.86 4.36
N HIS A 137 5.74 -15.98 4.58
CA HIS A 137 5.20 -16.69 5.74
C HIS A 137 4.01 -17.56 5.34
N TRP A 138 3.94 -18.73 5.98
CA TRP A 138 2.84 -19.65 5.82
C TRP A 138 1.84 -19.50 6.95
N PHE A 139 0.59 -19.80 6.64
CA PHE A 139 -0.45 -20.03 7.60
C PHE A 139 -0.78 -21.52 7.68
N ALA A 140 -0.78 -22.07 8.90
CA ALA A 140 -1.20 -23.43 9.18
C ALA A 140 -2.21 -23.40 10.34
N GLY A 141 -3.48 -23.11 10.01
CA GLY A 141 -4.47 -22.70 11.02
C GLY A 141 -4.08 -21.34 11.60
N ASP A 142 -4.00 -21.25 12.93
CA ASP A 142 -3.52 -20.04 13.63
C ASP A 142 -1.98 -19.97 13.76
N ALA A 143 -1.25 -21.02 13.38
CA ALA A 143 0.20 -21.00 13.41
C ALA A 143 0.76 -20.23 12.20
N VAL A 144 1.76 -19.38 12.45
CA VAL A 144 2.48 -18.65 11.39
C VAL A 144 3.90 -19.20 11.30
N LEU A 145 4.25 -19.72 10.12
CA LEU A 145 5.60 -20.20 9.83
C LEU A 145 6.35 -19.19 8.97
N LEU A 146 7.34 -18.53 9.54
CA LEU A 146 8.26 -17.67 8.81
C LEU A 146 9.22 -18.52 7.97
N GLN A 147 9.46 -18.11 6.74
CA GLN A 147 10.46 -18.72 5.86
C GLN A 147 11.46 -17.67 5.39
N TYR A 148 12.74 -17.96 5.56
CA TYR A 148 13.84 -17.11 5.10
C TYR A 148 15.10 -17.92 4.77
N ARG A 149 16.08 -17.28 4.13
CA ARG A 149 17.41 -17.85 3.89
C ARG A 149 18.50 -17.03 4.56
N ILE A 150 19.53 -17.72 5.04
CA ILE A 150 20.79 -17.15 5.51
C ILE A 150 21.90 -17.75 4.64
N ASP A 151 22.62 -16.94 3.86
CA ASP A 151 23.40 -17.38 2.71
C ASP A 151 22.53 -18.29 1.81
N LYS A 152 22.87 -19.58 1.70
CA LYS A 152 22.07 -20.57 0.95
C LYS A 152 21.22 -21.48 1.85
N ARG A 153 21.33 -21.34 3.16
CA ARG A 153 20.68 -22.21 4.15
C ARG A 153 19.25 -21.73 4.36
N ARG A 154 18.26 -22.57 4.04
CA ARG A 154 16.85 -22.32 4.35
C ARG A 154 16.61 -22.43 5.85
N VAL A 155 15.78 -21.53 6.37
CA VAL A 155 15.32 -21.54 7.76
C VAL A 155 13.79 -21.43 7.76
N LEU A 156 13.16 -22.32 8.51
CA LEU A 156 11.76 -22.21 8.90
C LEU A 156 11.71 -21.87 10.38
N GLU A 157 10.87 -20.92 10.76
CA GLU A 157 10.72 -20.46 12.14
C GLU A 157 9.26 -20.23 12.50
N THR A 158 8.81 -20.78 13.63
CA THR A 158 7.50 -20.48 14.21
C THR A 158 7.64 -20.05 15.66
N HIS A 159 6.64 -19.32 16.15
CA HIS A 159 6.59 -18.80 17.51
C HIS A 159 5.37 -19.35 18.24
N GLU A 160 5.55 -19.75 19.49
CA GLU A 160 4.50 -20.36 20.30
C GLU A 160 4.41 -19.70 21.67
N PHE A 161 3.19 -19.45 22.13
CA PHE A 161 2.96 -19.13 23.53
C PHE A 161 3.21 -20.36 24.38
N VAL A 162 3.96 -20.19 25.46
CA VAL A 162 4.17 -21.22 26.47
C VAL A 162 3.49 -20.78 27.74
N ALA A 163 2.46 -21.53 28.14
CA ALA A 163 1.67 -21.22 29.33
C ALA A 163 2.53 -21.17 30.60
N ALA A 164 2.01 -20.45 31.59
CA ALA A 164 2.55 -20.47 32.94
C ALA A 164 2.32 -21.85 33.58
N THR A 165 3.22 -22.24 34.46
CA THR A 165 3.06 -23.36 35.39
C THR A 165 3.16 -22.84 36.82
N ASP A 166 2.99 -23.72 37.81
CA ASP A 166 3.21 -23.36 39.22
C ASP A 166 4.66 -22.90 39.49
N GLU A 167 5.60 -23.32 38.63
CA GLU A 167 7.04 -23.09 38.79
C GLU A 167 7.57 -22.00 37.86
N LEU A 168 6.91 -21.74 36.72
CA LEU A 168 7.42 -20.86 35.68
C LEU A 168 6.36 -19.87 35.16
N PRO A 169 6.72 -18.59 34.95
CA PRO A 169 5.85 -17.62 34.32
C PRO A 169 5.61 -17.97 32.84
N PRO A 170 4.61 -17.36 32.18
CA PRO A 170 4.41 -17.58 30.75
C PRO A 170 5.61 -17.11 29.94
N GLY A 171 5.81 -17.71 28.77
CA GLY A 171 6.94 -17.43 27.89
C GLY A 171 6.58 -17.54 26.42
N ILE A 172 7.58 -17.34 25.57
CA ILE A 172 7.47 -17.53 24.12
C ILE A 172 8.58 -18.48 23.68
N ALA A 173 8.22 -19.51 22.92
CA ALA A 173 9.14 -20.43 22.28
C ALA A 173 9.33 -20.05 20.81
N ARG A 174 10.60 -19.98 20.37
CA ARG A 174 11.02 -19.92 18.98
C ARG A 174 11.42 -21.32 18.54
N CYS A 175 10.71 -21.90 17.58
CA CYS A 175 11.02 -23.20 17.01
C CYS A 175 11.62 -23.03 15.63
N PHE A 176 12.71 -23.73 15.36
CA PHE A 176 13.48 -23.62 14.13
C PHE A 176 13.68 -24.96 13.45
N GLU A 177 13.65 -24.93 12.13
CA GLU A 177 14.20 -25.96 11.25
C GLU A 177 15.20 -25.29 10.30
N PHE A 178 16.47 -25.62 10.47
CA PHE A 178 17.55 -25.19 9.61
C PHE A 178 17.85 -26.27 8.59
N GLY A 179 17.68 -25.99 7.29
CA GLY A 179 18.11 -26.89 6.23
C GLY A 179 19.63 -27.14 6.24
N PRO A 180 20.15 -28.00 5.34
CA PRO A 180 21.59 -28.18 5.20
C PRO A 180 22.28 -26.86 4.80
N GLY A 181 23.49 -26.63 5.31
CA GLY A 181 24.26 -25.42 5.01
C GLY A 181 25.41 -25.15 5.98
N LYS A 182 26.02 -23.97 5.82
CA LYS A 182 27.11 -23.49 6.68
C LYS A 182 26.62 -23.20 8.11
N ALA A 183 27.57 -22.98 9.01
CA ALA A 183 27.28 -22.51 10.35
C ALA A 183 26.58 -21.14 10.31
N VAL A 184 25.67 -20.91 11.27
CA VAL A 184 24.86 -19.70 11.38
C VAL A 184 24.94 -19.18 12.82
N ARG A 185 24.99 -17.86 12.97
CA ARG A 185 24.74 -17.18 14.25
C ARG A 185 23.56 -16.25 14.10
N LEU A 186 22.62 -16.34 15.04
CA LEU A 186 21.45 -15.46 15.08
C LEU A 186 21.23 -14.92 16.49
N VAL A 187 20.74 -13.69 16.59
CA VAL A 187 20.43 -13.04 17.86
C VAL A 187 19.10 -13.58 18.40
N LEU A 188 19.12 -14.04 19.65
CA LEU A 188 17.92 -14.43 20.39
C LEU A 188 17.33 -13.24 21.15
N MET A 189 18.17 -12.50 21.85
CA MET A 189 17.81 -11.29 22.60
C MET A 189 19.03 -10.39 22.86
N ASP A 190 18.77 -9.13 23.14
CA ASP A 190 19.74 -8.16 23.66
C ASP A 190 19.65 -8.04 25.18
N GLN A 191 20.80 -7.85 25.85
CA GLN A 191 20.94 -7.67 27.31
C GLN A 191 21.58 -6.32 27.63
N PRO A 192 20.80 -5.23 27.71
CA PRO A 192 21.34 -3.91 28.00
C PRO A 192 21.98 -3.86 29.39
N GLY A 193 23.30 -3.67 29.47
CA GLY A 193 24.05 -3.52 30.72
C GLY A 193 24.76 -4.77 31.24
N ALA A 194 24.72 -5.89 30.51
CA ALA A 194 25.62 -7.02 30.78
C ALA A 194 27.09 -6.61 30.53
N PRO A 195 28.07 -7.12 31.31
CA PRO A 195 29.48 -6.84 31.06
C PRO A 195 29.87 -7.27 29.65
N ASP A 196 30.56 -6.38 28.96
CA ASP A 196 31.00 -6.56 27.57
C ASP A 196 32.18 -7.54 27.53
N GLU A 197 31.87 -8.82 27.69
CA GLU A 197 32.83 -9.89 27.55
C GLU A 197 33.00 -10.11 26.04
N GLY A 198 34.08 -9.58 25.46
CA GLY A 198 34.38 -9.70 24.02
C GLY A 198 34.62 -11.14 23.52
N ALA A 199 34.44 -12.15 24.36
CA ALA A 199 34.58 -13.57 24.08
C ALA A 199 33.23 -14.30 24.22
N ASP A 200 33.05 -15.39 23.47
CA ASP A 200 31.89 -16.28 23.63
C ASP A 200 31.86 -16.85 25.05
N VAL A 201 30.82 -16.53 25.81
CA VAL A 201 30.50 -17.24 27.06
C VAL A 201 29.34 -18.17 26.80
N THR A 202 29.64 -19.47 26.66
CA THR A 202 28.60 -20.50 26.58
C THR A 202 27.80 -20.44 27.88
N LEU A 203 26.51 -20.18 27.77
CA LEU A 203 25.61 -20.13 28.92
C LEU A 203 25.10 -21.55 29.20
N GLY A 204 25.25 -22.02 30.45
CA GLY A 204 24.79 -23.34 30.91
C GLY A 204 25.82 -24.05 31.79
N GLY A 205 25.41 -24.46 32.99
CA GLY A 205 26.19 -25.26 33.93
C GLY A 205 25.43 -26.52 34.37
N ASP A 206 26.11 -27.67 34.29
CA ASP A 206 25.92 -28.95 35.00
C ASP A 206 24.53 -29.61 35.16
N ALA A 207 23.58 -29.34 34.28
CA ALA A 207 22.42 -30.23 34.10
C ALA A 207 22.13 -30.47 32.62
N ALA A 208 23.09 -31.06 31.90
CA ALA A 208 22.76 -31.77 30.68
C ALA A 208 21.90 -32.99 31.04
N HIS A 209 20.58 -32.82 31.11
CA HIS A 209 19.70 -33.97 31.04
C HIS A 209 19.82 -34.53 29.62
N ASN A 210 20.55 -35.65 29.48
CA ASN A 210 20.53 -36.46 28.28
C ASN A 210 19.10 -36.97 28.08
N GLY A 211 18.29 -36.24 27.31
CA GLY A 211 16.98 -36.66 26.83
C GLY A 211 17.07 -37.77 25.77
N GLY A 212 17.97 -38.73 25.94
CA GLY A 212 18.31 -39.73 24.93
C GLY A 212 18.91 -39.14 23.65
N SER A 213 18.81 -39.89 22.55
CA SER A 213 19.42 -39.59 21.24
C SER A 213 18.85 -38.37 20.49
N GLN A 214 18.01 -37.53 21.12
CA GLN A 214 17.24 -36.47 20.44
C GLN A 214 17.72 -35.03 20.67
N GLY A 215 18.50 -34.74 21.73
CA GLY A 215 19.03 -33.39 21.95
C GLY A 215 19.58 -33.12 23.36
N THR A 216 20.13 -31.93 23.55
CA THR A 216 20.63 -31.41 24.83
C THR A 216 19.79 -30.21 25.25
N LEU A 217 19.27 -30.24 26.49
CA LEU A 217 18.66 -29.08 27.13
C LEU A 217 19.77 -28.25 27.79
N VAL A 218 19.79 -26.94 27.51
CA VAL A 218 20.70 -25.99 28.14
C VAL A 218 19.87 -24.84 28.72
N THR A 219 20.04 -24.58 30.02
CA THR A 219 19.35 -23.48 30.72
C THR A 219 20.34 -22.38 31.05
N GLY A 220 19.99 -21.13 30.70
CA GLY A 220 20.75 -19.94 31.03
C GLY A 220 19.89 -18.93 31.80
N PHE A 221 20.53 -18.17 32.68
CA PHE A 221 19.90 -17.09 33.44
C PHE A 221 20.55 -15.77 33.09
N VAL A 222 19.70 -14.76 32.91
CA VAL A 222 20.09 -13.44 32.41
C VAL A 222 19.44 -12.38 33.28
N TRP A 223 20.23 -11.40 33.71
CA TRP A 223 19.73 -10.25 34.46
C TRP A 223 19.40 -9.10 33.52
N GLU A 224 18.16 -8.61 33.58
CA GLU A 224 17.69 -7.49 32.76
C GLU A 224 16.89 -6.49 33.60
N ARG A 225 16.71 -5.29 33.04
CA ARG A 225 15.71 -4.33 33.54
C ARG A 225 14.49 -4.43 32.63
N ALA A 226 13.39 -4.97 33.14
CA ALA A 226 12.17 -5.12 32.36
C ALA A 226 11.50 -3.76 32.10
N PHE A 227 10.91 -3.63 30.91
CA PHE A 227 10.05 -2.49 30.56
C PHE A 227 8.58 -2.83 30.82
N GLN A 228 7.88 -1.89 31.46
CA GLN A 228 6.43 -1.85 31.53
C GLN A 228 5.95 -0.51 30.97
N ALA A 229 5.03 -0.57 30.02
CA ALA A 229 4.39 0.63 29.49
C ALA A 229 3.14 0.98 30.31
N GLY A 230 3.00 2.23 30.76
CA GLY A 230 1.77 2.81 31.32
C GLY A 230 1.28 4.00 30.48
N GLU A 231 0.13 4.60 30.83
CA GLU A 231 -0.41 5.77 30.10
C GLU A 231 0.58 6.94 30.08
N GLY A 232 1.21 7.17 28.92
CA GLY A 232 1.98 8.38 28.63
C GLY A 232 3.42 8.44 29.17
N LYS A 233 3.90 7.46 29.94
CA LYS A 233 5.32 7.35 30.34
C LYS A 233 5.79 5.90 30.40
N GLN A 234 6.91 5.61 29.73
CA GLN A 234 7.67 4.36 29.87
C GLN A 234 8.63 4.51 31.06
N GLU A 235 8.53 3.64 32.05
CA GLU A 235 9.43 3.64 33.21
C GLU A 235 10.11 2.27 33.32
N ARG A 236 11.46 2.26 33.41
CA ARG A 236 12.23 1.07 33.82
C ARG A 236 11.98 0.85 35.31
N LYS A 237 10.98 0.04 35.67
CA LYS A 237 10.52 -0.08 37.07
C LYS A 237 11.18 -1.21 37.85
N GLU A 238 11.61 -2.31 37.22
CA GLU A 238 11.98 -3.52 37.96
C GLU A 238 13.23 -4.22 37.42
N SER A 239 14.02 -4.78 38.33
CA SER A 239 14.99 -5.84 38.02
C SER A 239 14.23 -7.11 37.70
N ALA A 240 14.48 -7.72 36.54
CA ALA A 240 13.91 -8.99 36.13
C ALA A 240 15.03 -10.00 35.82
N GLU A 241 14.67 -11.27 35.91
CA GLU A 241 15.52 -12.38 35.48
C GLU A 241 14.84 -13.05 34.29
N SER A 242 15.60 -13.32 33.24
CA SER A 242 15.16 -14.07 32.07
C SER A 242 15.80 -15.46 32.12
N ARG A 243 14.96 -16.50 32.02
CA ARG A 243 15.38 -17.89 31.83
C ARG A 243 15.27 -18.22 30.36
N ILE A 244 16.35 -18.74 29.80
CA ILE A 244 16.46 -19.18 28.42
C ILE A 244 16.69 -20.68 28.42
N GLU A 245 15.85 -21.40 27.70
CA GLU A 245 15.91 -22.86 27.57
C GLU A 245 16.15 -23.18 26.10
N LEU A 246 17.30 -23.78 25.78
CA LEU A 246 17.58 -24.32 24.44
C LEU A 246 17.45 -25.83 24.48
N PHE A 247 16.57 -26.39 23.67
CA PHE A 247 16.57 -27.81 23.33
C PHE A 247 16.94 -27.98 21.85
N ALA A 248 18.08 -28.62 21.59
CA ALA A 248 18.55 -28.87 20.23
C ALA A 248 19.50 -30.09 20.15
N PRO A 249 19.68 -30.69 18.96
CA PRO A 249 20.71 -31.70 18.74
C PRO A 249 22.13 -31.19 19.05
N VAL A 250 23.04 -32.13 19.33
CA VAL A 250 24.43 -31.85 19.71
C VAL A 250 25.11 -30.86 18.75
N GLY A 251 25.78 -29.87 19.32
CA GLY A 251 26.56 -28.85 18.62
C GLY A 251 25.85 -27.51 18.45
N THR A 252 24.51 -27.48 18.51
CA THR A 252 23.76 -26.21 18.62
C THR A 252 23.88 -25.72 20.06
N ARG A 253 24.28 -24.46 20.25
CA ARG A 253 24.49 -23.85 21.57
C ARG A 253 24.03 -22.41 21.55
N PHE A 254 23.76 -21.83 22.72
CA PHE A 254 23.66 -20.38 22.84
C PHE A 254 24.85 -19.82 23.61
N VAL A 255 25.28 -18.62 23.20
CA VAL A 255 26.41 -17.91 23.78
C VAL A 255 25.98 -16.51 24.17
N ARG A 256 26.57 -16.00 25.25
CA ARG A 256 26.56 -14.58 25.55
C ARG A 256 27.82 -13.95 24.97
N ARG A 257 27.65 -12.88 24.21
CA ARG A 257 28.75 -12.08 23.64
C ARG A 257 28.26 -10.66 23.42
N ALA A 258 29.08 -9.66 23.76
CA ALA A 258 28.78 -8.26 23.47
C ALA A 258 27.40 -7.75 23.93
N GLY A 259 26.94 -8.21 25.10
CA GLY A 259 25.62 -7.89 25.62
C GLY A 259 24.45 -8.44 24.79
N ARG A 260 24.66 -9.55 24.06
CA ARG A 260 23.65 -10.30 23.29
C ARG A 260 23.65 -11.76 23.71
N VAL A 261 22.51 -12.41 23.58
CA VAL A 261 22.43 -13.88 23.52
C VAL A 261 22.23 -14.29 22.07
N GLU A 262 23.09 -15.20 21.61
CA GLU A 262 23.10 -15.67 20.24
C GLU A 262 22.91 -17.18 20.21
N LEU A 263 22.15 -17.68 19.23
CA LEU A 263 22.11 -19.09 18.89
C LEU A 263 23.16 -19.38 17.82
N VAL A 264 24.07 -20.30 18.12
CA VAL A 264 25.12 -20.78 17.22
C VAL A 264 24.70 -22.15 16.71
N VAL A 265 24.43 -22.23 15.42
CA VAL A 265 24.04 -23.46 14.72
C VAL A 265 25.23 -23.93 13.88
N PRO A 266 25.76 -25.14 14.09
CA PRO A 266 26.89 -25.63 13.30
C PRO A 266 26.50 -25.91 11.85
N ALA A 267 27.51 -26.04 11.00
CA ALA A 267 27.33 -26.54 9.64
C ALA A 267 26.78 -27.98 9.65
N ALA A 268 25.95 -28.31 8.66
CA ALA A 268 25.39 -29.65 8.50
C ALA A 268 24.99 -29.92 7.05
N ASP A 269 25.02 -31.19 6.66
CA ASP A 269 24.52 -31.74 5.40
C ASP A 269 23.07 -32.26 5.50
N HIS A 270 22.45 -32.14 6.68
CA HIS A 270 21.07 -32.51 6.97
C HIS A 270 20.37 -31.39 7.76
N ALA A 271 19.03 -31.50 7.88
CA ALA A 271 18.24 -30.55 8.66
C ALA A 271 18.57 -30.62 10.16
N ARG A 272 18.59 -29.46 10.83
CA ARG A 272 18.75 -29.33 12.28
C ARG A 272 17.56 -28.59 12.87
N PHE A 273 17.14 -29.02 14.05
CA PHE A 273 15.98 -28.46 14.74
C PHE A 273 16.42 -27.81 16.04
N ALA A 274 15.74 -26.75 16.46
CA ALA A 274 15.97 -26.14 17.76
C ALA A 274 14.67 -25.56 18.32
N ARG A 275 14.48 -25.66 19.63
CA ARG A 275 13.45 -24.94 20.37
C ARG A 275 14.14 -24.06 21.40
N VAL A 276 13.87 -22.75 21.35
CA VAL A 276 14.37 -21.77 22.31
C VAL A 276 13.18 -21.15 23.03
N THR A 277 13.03 -21.44 24.32
CA THR A 277 11.99 -20.82 25.14
C THR A 277 12.59 -19.71 25.98
N VAL A 278 11.96 -18.53 25.95
CA VAL A 278 12.33 -17.40 26.80
C VAL A 278 11.19 -17.08 27.74
N ARG A 279 11.52 -16.96 29.02
CA ARG A 279 10.61 -16.58 30.11
C ARG A 279 11.25 -15.48 30.93
N THR A 280 10.45 -14.52 31.36
CA THR A 280 10.93 -13.39 32.18
C THR A 280 10.08 -13.30 33.43
N GLY A 281 10.74 -13.25 34.58
CA GLY A 281 10.11 -13.23 35.90
C GLY A 281 10.89 -12.38 36.90
N ALA A 282 10.35 -12.28 38.12
CA ALA A 282 11.07 -11.61 39.21
C ALA A 282 12.35 -12.39 39.56
N PRO A 283 13.44 -11.70 39.97
CA PRO A 283 14.69 -12.34 40.33
C PRO A 283 14.53 -13.44 41.37
N GLY A 284 15.16 -14.60 41.14
CA GLY A 284 15.12 -15.76 42.02
C GLY A 284 13.78 -16.52 42.01
N LYS A 285 12.85 -16.18 41.10
CA LYS A 285 11.60 -16.93 40.89
C LYS A 285 11.69 -17.99 39.79
N LEU A 286 12.71 -17.94 38.95
CA LEU A 286 12.90 -18.90 37.87
C LEU A 286 13.74 -20.07 38.38
N LEU A 287 13.13 -21.24 38.56
CA LEU A 287 13.77 -22.42 39.13
C LEU A 287 14.58 -23.19 38.08
N ALA A 288 15.85 -23.50 38.34
CA ALA A 288 16.71 -24.22 37.39
C ALA A 288 16.22 -25.64 37.03
N GLU A 289 15.51 -26.31 37.94
CA GLU A 289 15.08 -27.71 37.81
C GLU A 289 13.66 -27.89 37.25
N ALA A 290 12.95 -26.80 36.93
CA ALA A 290 11.56 -26.91 36.47
C ALA A 290 11.46 -27.67 35.13
N VAL A 291 10.36 -28.40 34.94
CA VAL A 291 10.10 -29.23 33.74
C VAL A 291 9.91 -28.34 32.51
N VAL A 292 10.69 -28.63 31.46
CA VAL A 292 10.68 -27.88 30.19
C VAL A 292 10.17 -28.76 29.05
N ASP A 293 9.35 -28.16 28.19
CA ASP A 293 8.94 -28.78 26.93
C ASP A 293 10.14 -28.86 25.96
N THR A 294 10.54 -30.09 25.67
CA THR A 294 11.64 -30.46 24.79
C THR A 294 11.16 -31.04 23.46
N SER A 295 9.91 -30.78 23.08
CA SER A 295 9.40 -31.25 21.78
C SER A 295 10.02 -30.45 20.62
N LEU A 296 10.60 -31.17 19.66
CA LEU A 296 10.99 -30.61 18.37
C LEU A 296 9.85 -30.81 17.38
N ARG A 297 9.51 -29.76 16.62
CA ARG A 297 8.46 -29.80 15.61
C ARG A 297 9.04 -30.00 14.21
N ASP A 298 8.36 -30.82 13.41
CA ASP A 298 8.54 -30.84 11.96
C ASP A 298 7.86 -29.61 11.36
N LEU A 299 8.66 -28.58 11.04
CA LEU A 299 8.14 -27.31 10.53
C LEU A 299 7.87 -27.39 9.04
N SER A 300 8.65 -28.17 8.29
CA SER A 300 8.37 -28.47 6.88
C SER A 300 6.98 -29.08 6.69
N GLY A 301 6.48 -29.85 7.66
CA GLY A 301 5.10 -30.36 7.66
C GLY A 301 4.01 -29.29 7.62
N LEU A 302 4.27 -28.09 8.15
CA LEU A 302 3.31 -26.97 8.17
C LEU A 302 3.19 -26.25 6.81
N GLN A 303 4.07 -26.53 5.85
CA GLN A 303 4.03 -25.94 4.50
C GLN A 303 2.99 -26.61 3.58
N LYS A 304 2.16 -27.50 4.13
CA LYS A 304 1.08 -28.19 3.40
C LYS A 304 -0.25 -27.42 3.45
N GLY A 305 -0.26 -26.24 4.05
CA GLY A 305 -1.47 -25.51 4.38
C GLY A 305 -2.16 -26.03 5.65
N GLY A 306 -2.99 -25.20 6.24
CA GLY A 306 -3.81 -25.55 7.40
C GLY A 306 -5.28 -25.71 7.02
N PRO A 307 -6.17 -26.08 7.94
CA PRO A 307 -7.60 -25.96 7.68
C PRO A 307 -7.97 -24.48 7.50
N ARG A 308 -8.84 -24.21 6.52
CA ARG A 308 -9.52 -22.93 6.32
C ARG A 308 -10.00 -22.30 7.63
N ARG A 309 -9.59 -21.05 7.90
CA ARG A 309 -9.98 -20.26 9.10
C ARG A 309 -11.35 -19.62 8.92
N TRP A 310 -11.66 -19.14 7.71
CA TRP A 310 -12.88 -18.41 7.42
C TRP A 310 -13.83 -19.25 6.55
N ALA A 311 -14.44 -20.26 7.14
CA ALA A 311 -15.28 -21.24 6.44
C ALA A 311 -16.60 -20.65 5.91
N GLU A 312 -17.08 -19.54 6.47
CA GLU A 312 -18.33 -18.92 6.04
C GLU A 312 -18.19 -18.30 4.65
N THR A 313 -19.24 -18.48 3.84
CA THR A 313 -19.39 -17.82 2.54
C THR A 313 -20.55 -16.85 2.65
N LEU A 314 -20.27 -15.56 2.48
CA LEU A 314 -21.30 -14.53 2.58
C LEU A 314 -22.02 -14.39 1.24
N LYS A 315 -23.33 -14.16 1.29
CA LYS A 315 -24.14 -13.96 0.09
C LYS A 315 -24.62 -12.52 -0.02
N SER A 316 -24.61 -12.00 -1.23
CA SER A 316 -25.30 -10.78 -1.60
C SER A 316 -25.83 -10.91 -3.03
N ALA A 317 -26.37 -9.84 -3.60
CA ALA A 317 -26.75 -9.78 -5.00
C ALA A 317 -26.36 -8.41 -5.58
N GLY A 318 -26.16 -8.34 -6.88
CA GLY A 318 -25.97 -7.08 -7.58
C GLY A 318 -27.30 -6.38 -7.86
N THR A 319 -27.21 -5.08 -8.09
CA THR A 319 -28.31 -4.27 -8.64
C THR A 319 -27.89 -3.79 -10.02
N LEU A 320 -28.58 -4.21 -11.07
CA LEU A 320 -28.34 -3.69 -12.41
C LEU A 320 -28.76 -2.22 -12.50
N GLY A 321 -27.88 -1.40 -13.06
CA GLY A 321 -28.16 0.00 -13.35
C GLY A 321 -29.28 0.12 -14.37
N SER A 322 -30.24 1.00 -14.07
CA SER A 322 -31.31 1.40 -14.97
C SER A 322 -31.05 2.81 -15.52
N GLY A 323 -31.54 3.09 -16.72
CA GLY A 323 -31.39 4.39 -17.36
C GLY A 323 -31.32 4.29 -18.88
N ASP A 324 -31.57 5.42 -19.54
CA ASP A 324 -31.52 5.62 -20.99
C ASP A 324 -30.28 6.42 -21.43
N GLY A 325 -29.41 6.79 -20.49
CA GLY A 325 -28.14 7.47 -20.76
C GLY A 325 -27.08 6.58 -21.42
N PRO A 326 -25.95 7.16 -21.87
CA PRO A 326 -24.90 6.42 -22.57
C PRO A 326 -24.17 5.40 -21.70
N PHE A 327 -24.21 5.57 -20.38
CA PHE A 327 -23.65 4.63 -19.42
C PHE A 327 -24.68 4.32 -18.34
N VAL A 328 -24.70 3.05 -17.92
CA VAL A 328 -25.40 2.58 -16.73
C VAL A 328 -24.40 1.92 -15.80
N VAL A 329 -24.63 2.05 -14.49
CA VAL A 329 -23.73 1.55 -13.45
C VAL A 329 -24.46 0.51 -12.64
N ASP A 330 -23.99 -0.73 -12.70
CA ASP A 330 -24.45 -1.82 -11.84
C ASP A 330 -23.65 -1.81 -10.54
N THR A 331 -24.31 -2.12 -9.42
CA THR A 331 -23.69 -2.22 -8.10
C THR A 331 -23.53 -3.68 -7.71
N LEU A 332 -22.30 -4.14 -7.47
CA LEU A 332 -22.04 -5.42 -6.82
C LEU A 332 -22.07 -5.19 -5.30
N THR A 333 -23.13 -5.65 -4.64
CA THR A 333 -23.37 -5.31 -3.22
C THR A 333 -22.32 -5.95 -2.32
N ILE A 334 -21.54 -5.12 -1.64
CA ILE A 334 -20.53 -5.52 -0.67
C ILE A 334 -21.22 -5.99 0.63
N PRO A 335 -20.85 -7.15 1.21
CA PRO A 335 -21.37 -7.60 2.50
C PRO A 335 -20.68 -6.86 3.66
N ALA A 336 -20.98 -5.57 3.81
CA ALA A 336 -20.32 -4.69 4.78
C ALA A 336 -20.41 -5.23 6.22
N GLU A 337 -21.57 -5.73 6.61
CA GLU A 337 -21.73 -6.50 7.84
C GLU A 337 -21.21 -7.92 7.62
N ASN A 338 -20.16 -8.30 8.36
CA ASN A 338 -19.52 -9.60 8.25
C ASN A 338 -19.07 -10.11 9.63
N PRO A 339 -18.97 -11.44 9.83
CA PRO A 339 -18.66 -12.06 11.12
C PRO A 339 -17.28 -11.67 11.69
N TRP A 340 -16.39 -11.18 10.84
CA TRP A 340 -14.99 -10.90 11.19
C TRP A 340 -14.73 -9.42 11.43
N HIS A 341 -15.78 -8.60 11.38
CA HIS A 341 -15.69 -7.14 11.44
C HIS A 341 -14.65 -6.56 10.48
N SER A 342 -14.40 -7.26 9.36
CA SER A 342 -13.46 -6.81 8.34
C SER A 342 -13.98 -5.50 7.75
N ARG A 343 -13.10 -4.51 7.69
CA ARG A 343 -13.40 -3.22 7.09
C ARG A 343 -13.20 -3.33 5.58
N LEU A 344 -14.29 -3.52 4.86
CA LEU A 344 -14.30 -3.74 3.41
C LEU A 344 -14.08 -2.44 2.60
N ARG A 345 -13.00 -1.72 2.92
CA ARG A 345 -12.51 -0.55 2.19
C ARG A 345 -11.69 -1.00 0.98
N PHE A 346 -12.36 -1.46 -0.07
CA PHE A 346 -11.71 -2.03 -1.24
C PHE A 346 -10.91 -0.98 -2.01
N ALA A 347 -9.63 -1.27 -2.18
CA ALA A 347 -8.63 -0.36 -2.70
C ALA A 347 -8.10 -0.77 -4.08
N ALA A 348 -8.07 -2.07 -4.39
CA ALA A 348 -7.68 -2.61 -5.68
C ALA A 348 -8.35 -3.94 -5.96
N PHE A 349 -8.38 -4.33 -7.24
CA PHE A 349 -8.94 -5.59 -7.67
C PHE A 349 -8.38 -6.00 -9.04
N ASP A 350 -8.56 -7.28 -9.36
CA ASP A 350 -8.37 -7.85 -10.70
C ASP A 350 -9.18 -9.16 -10.80
N PHE A 351 -9.34 -9.66 -12.02
CA PHE A 351 -10.14 -10.86 -12.28
C PHE A 351 -9.29 -12.13 -12.18
N VAL A 352 -9.78 -13.11 -11.43
CA VAL A 352 -9.17 -14.45 -11.35
C VAL A 352 -9.54 -15.26 -12.59
N ASP A 353 -10.81 -15.17 -12.99
CA ASP A 353 -11.39 -15.78 -14.18
C ASP A 353 -12.62 -14.97 -14.66
N GLN A 354 -13.48 -15.55 -15.50
CA GLN A 354 -14.66 -14.85 -16.05
C GLN A 354 -15.72 -14.48 -15.00
N ASP A 355 -15.81 -15.24 -13.91
CA ASP A 355 -16.93 -15.13 -12.96
C ASP A 355 -16.44 -14.72 -11.55
N THR A 356 -15.12 -14.60 -11.37
CA THR A 356 -14.48 -14.37 -10.08
C THR A 356 -13.53 -13.17 -10.12
N ALA A 357 -13.72 -12.24 -9.16
CA ALA A 357 -12.78 -11.14 -8.92
C ALA A 357 -12.11 -11.29 -7.54
N ALA A 358 -10.84 -10.89 -7.45
CA ALA A 358 -10.11 -10.73 -6.19
C ALA A 358 -10.00 -9.24 -5.85
N LEU A 359 -10.35 -8.85 -4.62
CA LEU A 359 -10.36 -7.46 -4.16
C LEU A 359 -9.56 -7.31 -2.88
N SER A 360 -8.60 -6.38 -2.85
CA SER A 360 -7.83 -6.05 -1.64
C SER A 360 -8.43 -4.88 -0.88
N THR A 361 -8.38 -4.93 0.46
CA THR A 361 -8.81 -3.81 1.32
C THR A 361 -7.61 -3.02 1.82
N TRP A 362 -7.78 -1.72 2.06
CA TRP A 362 -6.73 -0.92 2.71
C TRP A 362 -6.30 -1.51 4.06
N ASN A 363 -7.18 -2.24 4.75
CA ASN A 363 -6.91 -2.84 6.06
C ASN A 363 -6.16 -4.18 6.03
N GLY A 364 -5.77 -4.68 4.85
CA GLY A 364 -4.88 -5.83 4.74
C GLY A 364 -5.52 -7.13 4.27
N ASP A 365 -6.78 -7.13 3.87
CA ASP A 365 -7.45 -8.32 3.38
C ASP A 365 -7.39 -8.46 1.86
N VAL A 366 -7.54 -9.69 1.38
CA VAL A 366 -7.99 -10.01 0.02
C VAL A 366 -9.24 -10.89 0.13
N TRP A 367 -10.27 -10.50 -0.62
CA TRP A 367 -11.55 -11.20 -0.74
C TRP A 367 -11.74 -11.70 -2.16
N LEU A 368 -12.37 -12.86 -2.32
CA LEU A 368 -12.89 -13.33 -3.60
C LEU A 368 -14.39 -13.07 -3.65
N VAL A 369 -14.87 -12.59 -4.79
CA VAL A 369 -16.29 -12.53 -5.11
C VAL A 369 -16.53 -13.37 -6.36
N HIS A 370 -17.43 -14.34 -6.24
CA HIS A 370 -17.91 -15.16 -7.35
C HIS A 370 -19.32 -14.73 -7.76
N GLY A 371 -19.74 -15.13 -8.96
CA GLY A 371 -21.03 -14.74 -9.53
C GLY A 371 -20.98 -13.38 -10.21
N VAL A 372 -19.80 -12.95 -10.67
CA VAL A 372 -19.60 -11.69 -11.41
C VAL A 372 -20.04 -11.86 -12.87
N ASP A 373 -21.28 -12.31 -13.06
CA ASP A 373 -21.85 -12.61 -14.37
C ASP A 373 -22.73 -11.45 -14.91
N ALA A 374 -23.47 -11.71 -15.98
CA ALA A 374 -24.30 -10.70 -16.62
C ALA A 374 -25.46 -10.20 -15.74
N ASP A 375 -26.09 -11.05 -14.93
CA ASP A 375 -27.30 -10.71 -14.17
C ASP A 375 -27.01 -10.27 -12.73
N LEU A 376 -25.85 -10.67 -12.19
CA LEU A 376 -25.42 -10.42 -10.81
C LEU A 376 -26.44 -10.93 -9.78
N GLY A 377 -27.20 -11.99 -10.11
CA GLY A 377 -28.34 -12.45 -9.31
C GLY A 377 -27.95 -13.02 -7.94
N GLU A 378 -26.79 -13.68 -7.85
CA GLU A 378 -26.18 -14.11 -6.58
C GLU A 378 -24.67 -13.85 -6.61
N LEU A 379 -24.18 -13.14 -5.60
CA LEU A 379 -22.76 -12.94 -5.35
C LEU A 379 -22.36 -13.71 -4.09
N THR A 380 -21.27 -14.46 -4.17
CA THR A 380 -20.72 -15.15 -2.99
C THR A 380 -19.32 -14.64 -2.67
N TRP A 381 -19.10 -14.29 -1.40
CA TRP A 381 -17.88 -13.67 -0.93
C TRP A 381 -17.14 -14.59 0.04
N THR A 382 -15.85 -14.77 -0.20
CA THR A 382 -14.96 -15.54 0.68
C THR A 382 -13.73 -14.69 1.02
N ARG A 383 -13.28 -14.81 2.27
CA ARG A 383 -12.08 -14.12 2.75
C ARG A 383 -10.88 -15.00 2.44
N PHE A 384 -9.99 -14.54 1.55
CA PHE A 384 -8.91 -15.35 1.00
C PHE A 384 -7.58 -15.15 1.73
N CYS A 385 -7.21 -13.91 2.03
CA CYS A 385 -5.96 -13.60 2.74
C CYS A 385 -6.19 -12.42 3.69
N THR A 386 -5.43 -12.33 4.78
CA THR A 386 -5.50 -11.22 5.73
C THR A 386 -4.12 -10.70 6.10
N GLY A 387 -4.08 -9.54 6.76
CA GLY A 387 -2.87 -9.05 7.41
C GLY A 387 -1.77 -8.55 6.48
N LEU A 388 -2.10 -8.16 5.24
CA LEU A 388 -1.17 -7.51 4.32
C LEU A 388 -0.96 -6.03 4.69
N HIS A 389 0.19 -5.46 4.32
CA HIS A 389 0.56 -4.08 4.70
C HIS A 389 -0.02 -3.05 3.72
N ASP A 390 -1.18 -2.49 4.04
CA ASP A 390 -1.88 -1.49 3.20
C ASP A 390 -1.92 -1.89 1.70
N PRO A 391 -2.56 -3.02 1.32
CA PRO A 391 -2.50 -3.54 -0.05
C PRO A 391 -3.37 -2.72 -1.01
N LEU A 392 -2.83 -1.60 -1.50
CA LEU A 392 -3.51 -0.63 -2.37
C LEU A 392 -3.27 -0.91 -3.89
N GLY A 393 -2.72 -2.08 -4.21
CA GLY A 393 -2.56 -2.61 -5.56
C GLY A 393 -2.80 -4.13 -5.60
N LEU A 394 -3.40 -4.61 -6.68
CA LEU A 394 -3.66 -6.04 -6.92
C LEU A 394 -3.63 -6.33 -8.42
N LYS A 395 -3.01 -7.46 -8.78
CA LYS A 395 -2.97 -7.98 -10.16
C LYS A 395 -3.04 -9.50 -10.14
N VAL A 396 -3.82 -10.11 -11.03
CA VAL A 396 -3.76 -11.55 -11.29
C VAL A 396 -2.90 -11.80 -12.52
N VAL A 397 -1.85 -12.62 -12.37
CA VAL A 397 -0.96 -13.01 -13.47
C VAL A 397 -0.85 -14.53 -13.47
N ASN A 398 -1.22 -15.14 -14.59
CA ASN A 398 -1.22 -16.61 -14.76
C ASN A 398 -1.99 -17.34 -13.63
N GLY A 399 -3.15 -16.81 -13.25
CA GLY A 399 -3.99 -17.35 -12.17
C GLY A 399 -3.46 -17.11 -10.75
N VAL A 400 -2.33 -16.42 -10.58
CA VAL A 400 -1.75 -16.11 -9.27
C VAL A 400 -2.07 -14.66 -8.87
N ILE A 401 -2.67 -14.49 -7.70
CA ILE A 401 -2.96 -13.18 -7.12
C ILE A 401 -1.66 -12.57 -6.59
N HIS A 402 -1.30 -11.41 -7.11
CA HIS A 402 -0.22 -10.57 -6.62
C HIS A 402 -0.82 -9.37 -5.90
N ALA A 403 -0.58 -9.25 -4.59
CA ALA A 403 -0.99 -8.10 -3.80
C ALA A 403 0.22 -7.19 -3.57
N HIS A 404 0.05 -5.91 -3.85
CA HIS A 404 1.06 -4.88 -3.63
C HIS A 404 0.68 -4.05 -2.41
N GLY A 405 1.48 -4.17 -1.37
CA GLY A 405 1.42 -3.38 -0.16
C GLY A 405 2.61 -2.44 -0.05
N ARG A 406 2.63 -1.67 1.02
CA ARG A 406 3.72 -0.73 1.31
C ARG A 406 5.09 -1.42 1.41
N ASP A 407 5.14 -2.67 1.86
CA ASP A 407 6.36 -3.44 2.09
C ASP A 407 6.88 -4.20 0.86
N GLY A 408 6.08 -4.32 -0.21
CA GLY A 408 6.46 -5.03 -1.43
C GLY A 408 5.29 -5.66 -2.18
N ILE A 409 5.61 -6.52 -3.14
CA ILE A 409 4.67 -7.35 -3.89
C ILE A 409 4.74 -8.78 -3.35
N HIS A 410 3.58 -9.35 -3.05
CA HIS A 410 3.45 -10.71 -2.51
C HIS A 410 2.57 -11.56 -3.41
N ARG A 411 3.00 -12.79 -3.69
CA ARG A 411 2.18 -13.84 -4.32
C ARG A 411 1.39 -14.54 -3.23
N LEU A 412 0.08 -14.62 -3.41
CA LEU A 412 -0.81 -15.29 -2.48
C LEU A 412 -1.12 -16.68 -3.02
N ARG A 413 -0.74 -17.72 -2.27
CA ARG A 413 -0.90 -19.11 -2.70
C ARG A 413 -1.80 -19.88 -1.76
N ASP A 414 -2.83 -20.47 -2.32
CA ASP A 414 -3.58 -21.57 -1.76
C ASP A 414 -2.91 -22.88 -2.23
N VAL A 415 -2.23 -23.58 -1.32
CA VAL A 415 -1.46 -24.80 -1.66
C VAL A 415 -2.25 -26.08 -1.42
N ASN A 416 -3.30 -26.01 -0.60
CA ASN A 416 -4.15 -27.14 -0.27
C ASN A 416 -5.48 -27.15 -1.05
N HIS A 417 -5.75 -26.10 -1.82
CA HIS A 417 -6.93 -25.86 -2.65
C HIS A 417 -8.24 -25.75 -1.85
N ASP A 418 -8.21 -25.17 -0.65
CA ASP A 418 -9.40 -24.99 0.20
C ASP A 418 -10.10 -23.62 0.05
N GLY A 419 -9.56 -22.74 -0.81
CA GLY A 419 -10.08 -21.40 -1.06
C GLY A 419 -9.56 -20.34 -0.08
N GLU A 420 -8.46 -20.61 0.62
CA GLU A 420 -7.78 -19.68 1.51
C GLU A 420 -6.26 -19.64 1.24
N CYS A 421 -5.63 -18.49 1.47
CA CYS A 421 -4.20 -18.32 1.30
C CYS A 421 -3.43 -19.05 2.41
N ASP A 422 -2.55 -19.94 2.01
CA ASP A 422 -1.62 -20.67 2.88
C ASP A 422 -0.23 -20.04 2.89
N PHE A 423 0.23 -19.44 1.79
CA PHE A 423 1.57 -18.87 1.68
C PHE A 423 1.53 -17.48 1.07
N VAL A 424 1.91 -16.48 1.89
CA VAL A 424 2.20 -15.12 1.43
C VAL A 424 3.68 -15.08 1.07
N GLU A 425 3.96 -15.39 -0.19
CA GLU A 425 5.29 -15.47 -0.76
C GLU A 425 5.78 -14.09 -1.21
N VAL A 426 6.97 -13.69 -0.80
CA VAL A 426 7.59 -12.47 -1.31
C VAL A 426 7.91 -12.63 -2.79
N PHE A 427 7.31 -11.79 -3.63
CA PHE A 427 7.67 -11.68 -5.04
C PHE A 427 8.78 -10.64 -5.24
N ASN A 428 8.61 -9.45 -4.63
CA ASN A 428 9.65 -8.44 -4.52
C ASN A 428 9.43 -7.57 -3.27
N ASP A 429 10.47 -7.37 -2.47
CA ASP A 429 10.49 -6.49 -1.31
C ASP A 429 11.69 -5.52 -1.34
N ASP A 430 12.23 -5.22 -2.51
CA ASP A 430 13.38 -4.29 -2.66
C ASP A 430 12.98 -2.84 -2.36
N VAL A 431 11.68 -2.54 -2.29
CA VAL A 431 11.17 -1.19 -2.00
C VAL A 431 11.63 -0.68 -0.64
N LEU A 432 12.12 0.58 -0.60
CA LEU A 432 12.53 1.23 0.64
C LEU A 432 11.34 1.90 1.34
N ILE A 433 11.24 1.76 2.66
CA ILE A 433 10.20 2.43 3.46
C ILE A 433 10.76 3.08 4.72
N THR A 434 10.03 4.05 5.27
CA THR A 434 10.36 4.71 6.54
C THR A 434 9.21 4.57 7.53
N GLN A 435 9.25 5.30 8.64
CA GLN A 435 8.14 5.41 9.59
C GLN A 435 7.08 6.42 9.15
N GLY A 436 7.22 7.01 7.95
CA GLY A 436 6.31 8.07 7.51
C GLY A 436 4.88 7.57 7.38
N PHE A 437 3.91 8.31 7.90
CA PHE A 437 2.52 7.84 7.85
C PHE A 437 1.90 7.98 6.45
N HIS A 438 2.43 8.88 5.62
CA HIS A 438 1.86 9.28 4.34
C HIS A 438 2.74 8.90 3.13
N GLU A 439 3.37 7.72 3.15
CA GLU A 439 4.21 7.21 2.05
C GLU A 439 3.62 5.95 1.38
N PHE A 440 2.30 5.97 1.16
CA PHE A 440 1.55 4.89 0.54
C PHE A 440 2.15 4.45 -0.81
N ALA A 441 2.00 3.16 -1.11
CA ALA A 441 2.35 2.56 -2.38
C ALA A 441 1.05 2.12 -3.06
N PHE A 442 0.81 2.58 -4.28
CA PHE A 442 -0.49 2.53 -4.95
C PHE A 442 -0.44 1.77 -6.27
N ASP A 443 -1.53 1.06 -6.54
CA ASP A 443 -1.81 0.33 -7.77
C ASP A 443 -0.88 -0.87 -8.01
N LEU A 444 -1.25 -1.70 -8.97
CA LEU A 444 -0.38 -2.72 -9.52
C LEU A 444 -0.81 -2.99 -10.97
N GLN A 445 0.05 -2.62 -11.91
CA GLN A 445 -0.18 -2.78 -13.34
C GLN A 445 0.88 -3.72 -13.93
N THR A 446 0.59 -4.28 -15.10
CA THR A 446 1.57 -5.05 -15.88
C THR A 446 1.61 -4.57 -17.31
N ASP A 447 2.79 -4.58 -17.93
CA ASP A 447 2.93 -4.36 -19.37
C ASP A 447 2.84 -5.68 -20.16
N ALA A 448 2.99 -5.60 -21.49
CA ALA A 448 2.99 -6.78 -22.35
C ALA A 448 4.21 -7.71 -22.19
N LYS A 449 5.28 -7.26 -21.50
CA LYS A 449 6.46 -8.09 -21.17
C LYS A 449 6.28 -8.83 -19.85
N GLY A 450 5.24 -8.50 -19.10
CA GLY A 450 4.95 -9.05 -17.77
C GLY A 450 5.65 -8.30 -16.64
N ASP A 451 6.29 -7.16 -16.92
CA ASP A 451 6.89 -6.33 -15.87
C ASP A 451 5.77 -5.67 -15.06
N PHE A 452 5.95 -5.57 -13.75
CA PHE A 452 5.00 -4.98 -12.81
C PHE A 452 5.31 -3.51 -12.55
N TYR A 453 4.29 -2.68 -12.37
CA TYR A 453 4.45 -1.25 -12.14
C TYR A 453 3.57 -0.77 -10.98
N PHE A 454 4.09 0.15 -10.19
CA PHE A 454 3.37 0.79 -9.10
C PHE A 454 3.96 2.17 -8.76
N ALA A 455 3.18 3.03 -8.11
CA ALA A 455 3.64 4.34 -7.65
C ALA A 455 3.83 4.37 -6.14
N LYS A 456 4.76 5.18 -5.65
CA LYS A 456 4.97 5.45 -4.23
C LYS A 456 5.00 6.95 -3.96
N GLY A 457 4.19 7.39 -3.01
CA GLY A 457 4.15 8.80 -2.59
C GLY A 457 5.39 9.23 -1.83
N GLY A 458 5.63 10.55 -1.77
CA GLY A 458 6.55 11.15 -0.82
C GLY A 458 5.99 11.11 0.60
N PRO A 459 6.83 11.08 1.65
CA PRO A 459 6.40 10.98 3.04
C PRO A 459 5.90 12.34 3.54
N VAL A 460 4.71 12.76 3.13
CA VAL A 460 4.16 14.08 3.42
C VAL A 460 4.00 14.30 4.93
N ASN A 461 4.33 15.50 5.42
CA ASN A 461 4.16 15.84 6.84
C ASN A 461 2.68 15.87 7.26
N PRO A 462 2.37 15.70 8.57
CA PRO A 462 1.04 15.98 9.09
C PRO A 462 0.60 17.40 8.70
N GLY A 463 -0.60 17.53 8.16
CA GLY A 463 -1.12 18.81 7.65
C GLY A 463 -0.78 19.10 6.17
N GLY A 464 -0.11 18.18 5.47
CA GLY A 464 -0.02 18.15 4.01
C GLY A 464 1.14 18.95 3.38
N ARG A 465 1.93 19.67 4.19
CA ARG A 465 2.98 20.59 3.71
C ARG A 465 4.39 20.07 3.94
N GLY A 466 5.17 19.94 2.86
CA GLY A 466 6.53 19.41 2.90
C GLY A 466 6.58 17.92 3.24
N PHE A 467 7.79 17.43 3.49
CA PHE A 467 8.06 16.01 3.64
C PHE A 467 8.86 15.71 4.92
N GLN A 468 8.70 14.49 5.41
CA GLN A 468 9.62 13.85 6.34
C GLN A 468 10.88 13.38 5.58
N LYS A 469 11.72 12.54 6.20
CA LYS A 469 12.94 12.03 5.56
C LYS A 469 12.61 11.31 4.24
N ILE A 470 13.13 11.83 3.14
CA ILE A 470 13.01 11.25 1.79
C ILE A 470 14.13 10.22 1.58
N VAL A 471 13.77 9.06 1.03
CA VAL A 471 14.69 8.01 0.56
C VAL A 471 14.44 7.71 -0.93
N PRO A 472 15.35 7.03 -1.65
CA PRO A 472 15.34 6.96 -3.13
C PRO A 472 14.03 6.55 -3.82
N HIS A 473 13.14 5.78 -3.18
CA HIS A 473 11.90 5.30 -3.80
C HIS A 473 10.68 6.19 -3.51
N HIS A 474 10.81 7.22 -2.66
CA HIS A 474 9.72 8.14 -2.35
C HIS A 474 9.41 9.07 -3.52
N GLY A 475 8.14 9.23 -3.87
CA GLY A 475 7.74 10.11 -4.97
C GLY A 475 8.17 9.59 -6.34
N THR A 476 8.08 8.28 -6.54
CA THR A 476 8.50 7.61 -7.78
C THR A 476 7.44 6.68 -8.34
N VAL A 477 7.54 6.40 -9.64
CA VAL A 477 6.96 5.19 -10.24
C VAL A 477 8.07 4.18 -10.42
N MET A 478 7.79 2.94 -10.05
CA MET A 478 8.74 1.84 -10.10
C MET A 478 8.26 0.75 -11.05
N ARG A 479 9.24 0.01 -11.59
CA ARG A 479 9.06 -1.20 -12.39
C ARG A 479 9.77 -2.37 -11.74
N VAL A 480 9.07 -3.48 -11.54
CA VAL A 480 9.63 -4.76 -11.12
C VAL A 480 9.65 -5.70 -12.31
N SER A 481 10.78 -6.39 -12.54
CA SER A 481 10.89 -7.37 -13.62
C SER A 481 9.84 -8.47 -13.49
N ALA A 482 9.42 -9.07 -14.61
CA ALA A 482 8.42 -10.14 -14.63
C ALA A 482 8.71 -11.35 -13.71
N ASP A 483 9.97 -11.55 -13.33
CA ASP A 483 10.41 -12.60 -12.40
C ASP A 483 10.58 -12.13 -10.94
N GLY A 484 10.32 -10.86 -10.65
CA GLY A 484 10.43 -10.26 -9.31
C GLY A 484 11.87 -9.93 -8.87
N SER A 485 12.88 -10.21 -9.71
CA SER A 485 14.29 -10.14 -9.30
C SER A 485 14.87 -8.73 -9.20
N LYS A 486 14.28 -7.75 -9.90
CA LYS A 486 14.84 -6.40 -10.03
C LYS A 486 13.76 -5.33 -9.92
N LEU A 487 14.05 -4.28 -9.17
CA LEU A 487 13.26 -3.05 -9.05
C LEU A 487 14.03 -1.87 -9.66
N ASP A 488 13.41 -1.18 -10.61
CA ASP A 488 13.94 0.03 -11.26
C ASP A 488 12.99 1.22 -11.03
N VAL A 489 13.53 2.44 -10.90
CA VAL A 489 12.73 3.68 -10.93
C VAL A 489 12.56 4.13 -12.38
N VAL A 490 11.31 4.39 -12.80
CA VAL A 490 10.98 4.81 -14.18
C VAL A 490 10.55 6.27 -14.30
N ALA A 491 10.08 6.88 -13.21
CA ALA A 491 9.75 8.31 -13.13
C ALA A 491 9.91 8.82 -11.68
N THR A 492 10.24 10.10 -11.52
CA THR A 492 10.41 10.78 -10.22
C THR A 492 9.56 12.05 -10.12
N GLY A 493 9.59 12.72 -8.97
CA GLY A 493 8.89 13.99 -8.77
C GLY A 493 7.40 13.85 -8.52
N LEU A 494 6.93 12.71 -8.03
CA LEU A 494 5.59 12.58 -7.48
C LEU A 494 5.53 13.12 -6.05
N ARG A 495 4.43 13.76 -5.68
CA ARG A 495 4.13 14.19 -4.31
C ARG A 495 3.34 13.13 -3.56
N ALA A 496 2.09 12.90 -3.97
CA ALA A 496 1.13 12.05 -3.29
C ALA A 496 0.12 11.49 -4.31
N PRO A 497 0.56 10.56 -5.19
CA PRO A 497 -0.30 9.95 -6.18
C PRO A 497 -1.35 9.07 -5.49
N ASN A 498 -2.39 8.67 -6.23
CA ASN A 498 -3.31 7.61 -5.79
C ASN A 498 -3.68 6.69 -6.96
N GLY A 499 -2.73 6.39 -7.85
CA GLY A 499 -2.90 5.39 -8.90
C GLY A 499 -2.10 5.71 -10.16
N ILE A 500 -1.94 4.68 -11.00
CA ILE A 500 -1.26 4.79 -12.29
C ILE A 500 -2.07 4.10 -13.38
N GLY A 501 -1.72 4.38 -14.63
CA GLY A 501 -2.08 3.57 -15.78
C GLY A 501 -0.81 3.06 -16.46
N VAL A 502 -0.87 1.87 -17.04
CA VAL A 502 0.15 1.37 -17.97
C VAL A 502 -0.55 0.92 -19.25
N SER A 503 -0.14 1.48 -20.39
CA SER A 503 -0.63 1.05 -21.69
C SER A 503 0.02 -0.28 -22.09
N PRO A 504 -0.56 -1.02 -23.06
CA PRO A 504 0.04 -2.28 -23.55
C PRO A 504 1.48 -2.13 -24.10
N ASP A 505 1.84 -0.95 -24.60
CA ASP A 505 3.18 -0.60 -25.10
C ASP A 505 4.11 -0.01 -24.01
N GLY A 506 3.67 0.04 -22.75
CA GLY A 506 4.49 0.41 -21.59
C GLY A 506 4.54 1.91 -21.30
N VAL A 507 3.65 2.71 -21.88
CA VAL A 507 3.47 4.13 -21.52
C VAL A 507 2.82 4.21 -20.14
N VAL A 508 3.46 4.91 -19.23
CA VAL A 508 2.99 5.08 -17.85
C VAL A 508 2.27 6.42 -17.71
N THR A 509 1.10 6.41 -17.09
CA THR A 509 0.40 7.62 -16.64
C THR A 509 0.22 7.61 -15.12
N SER A 510 0.06 8.79 -14.52
CA SER A 510 -0.22 8.91 -13.09
C SER A 510 -1.06 10.14 -12.80
N GLY A 511 -1.99 10.03 -11.86
CA GLY A 511 -2.51 11.20 -11.17
C GLY A 511 -1.50 11.68 -10.12
N ASP A 512 -1.50 12.97 -9.79
CA ASP A 512 -0.82 13.47 -8.59
C ASP A 512 -1.62 14.60 -7.93
N ASN A 513 -1.55 14.67 -6.60
CA ASN A 513 -2.44 15.49 -5.79
C ASN A 513 -1.81 16.83 -5.43
N GLN A 514 -2.62 17.89 -5.49
CA GLN A 514 -2.24 19.25 -5.11
C GLN A 514 -1.54 19.31 -3.74
N GLY A 515 -0.46 20.09 -3.65
CA GLY A 515 0.24 20.46 -2.43
C GLY A 515 1.63 21.03 -2.70
N THR A 516 2.62 20.74 -1.84
CA THR A 516 4.00 21.23 -1.99
C THR A 516 4.59 20.86 -3.37
N TRP A 517 4.99 21.88 -4.14
CA TRP A 517 5.45 21.76 -5.54
C TRP A 517 4.43 21.22 -6.55
N MET A 518 3.19 20.98 -6.11
CA MET A 518 2.12 20.47 -6.96
C MET A 518 0.97 21.49 -6.95
N PRO A 519 1.00 22.51 -7.84
CA PRO A 519 0.10 23.66 -7.74
C PRO A 519 -1.39 23.31 -7.87
N ALA A 520 -1.71 22.29 -8.67
CA ALA A 520 -3.03 21.71 -8.85
C ALA A 520 -2.86 20.20 -9.12
N CYS A 521 -3.95 19.43 -9.11
CA CYS A 521 -3.90 18.05 -9.55
C CYS A 521 -3.52 17.99 -11.03
N ARG A 522 -2.96 16.87 -11.49
CA ARG A 522 -2.50 16.70 -12.88
C ARG A 522 -2.53 15.26 -13.33
N ILE A 523 -2.59 15.04 -14.65
CA ILE A 523 -2.41 13.75 -15.30
C ILE A 523 -1.05 13.74 -15.98
N ASN A 524 -0.13 12.94 -15.45
CA ASN A 524 1.20 12.74 -16.01
C ASN A 524 1.23 11.66 -17.08
N ILE A 525 2.21 11.75 -17.97
CA ILE A 525 2.55 10.73 -18.96
C ILE A 525 4.08 10.59 -19.01
N SER A 526 4.59 9.37 -19.11
CA SER A 526 6.02 9.09 -19.20
C SER A 526 6.36 8.21 -20.40
N THR A 527 7.53 8.49 -20.97
CA THR A 527 8.25 7.64 -21.94
C THR A 527 9.56 7.10 -21.35
N ASN A 528 9.60 6.94 -20.01
CA ASN A 528 10.74 6.60 -19.13
C ASN A 528 11.71 7.76 -18.86
N GLY A 529 12.10 7.93 -17.59
CA GLY A 529 13.10 8.91 -17.15
C GLY A 529 12.57 10.32 -16.91
N THR A 530 11.26 10.47 -16.72
CA THR A 530 10.59 11.77 -16.53
C THR A 530 10.59 12.24 -15.07
N PHE A 531 10.63 13.56 -14.88
CA PHE A 531 10.47 14.25 -13.61
C PHE A 531 9.17 15.08 -13.60
N TRP A 532 8.22 14.73 -12.74
CA TRP A 532 6.85 15.28 -12.76
C TRP A 532 6.59 16.47 -11.82
N GLY A 533 7.64 17.03 -11.22
CA GLY A 533 7.63 18.39 -10.70
C GLY A 533 7.62 18.56 -9.19
N CYS A 534 7.52 17.51 -8.39
CA CYS A 534 7.79 17.64 -6.96
C CYS A 534 9.31 17.69 -6.69
N PHE A 535 9.83 18.90 -6.46
CA PHE A 535 11.27 19.15 -6.37
C PHE A 535 11.99 18.30 -5.32
N ASP A 536 11.40 18.14 -4.12
CA ASP A 536 11.99 17.37 -3.03
C ASP A 536 12.16 15.87 -3.36
N THR A 537 11.35 15.33 -4.28
CA THR A 537 11.39 13.92 -4.73
C THR A 537 11.97 13.77 -6.14
N ALA A 538 12.81 14.71 -6.58
CA ALA A 538 13.48 14.65 -7.88
C ALA A 538 14.54 13.54 -7.97
N HIS A 539 15.20 13.23 -6.85
CA HIS A 539 16.32 12.28 -6.75
C HIS A 539 17.49 12.57 -7.70
N ALA A 540 17.76 13.85 -7.95
CA ALA A 540 18.87 14.33 -8.76
C ALA A 540 19.62 15.46 -8.04
N ASP A 541 20.93 15.54 -8.26
CA ASP A 541 21.80 16.59 -7.74
C ASP A 541 22.64 17.21 -8.87
N PRO A 542 22.41 18.49 -9.24
CA PRO A 542 21.33 19.34 -8.76
C PRO A 542 19.95 18.84 -9.27
N PRO A 543 18.86 19.13 -8.56
CA PRO A 543 17.51 18.82 -9.02
C PRO A 543 17.15 19.60 -10.30
N PRO A 544 16.24 19.07 -11.15
CA PRO A 544 15.86 19.73 -12.39
C PRO A 544 15.27 21.12 -12.16
N ALA A 545 15.62 22.08 -13.03
CA ALA A 545 15.13 23.46 -12.95
C ALA A 545 13.66 23.61 -13.38
N THR A 546 13.11 22.60 -14.05
CA THR A 546 11.72 22.53 -14.51
C THR A 546 11.25 21.08 -14.50
N TYR A 547 10.00 20.84 -14.88
CA TYR A 547 9.37 19.52 -14.89
C TYR A 547 8.84 19.17 -16.27
N ASP A 548 8.67 17.87 -16.52
CA ASP A 548 8.01 17.38 -17.72
C ASP A 548 6.52 17.77 -17.70
N GLU A 549 6.06 18.37 -18.79
CA GLU A 549 4.69 18.87 -18.94
C GLU A 549 3.66 17.72 -18.82
N PRO A 550 2.59 17.85 -18.02
CA PRO A 550 1.55 16.82 -17.92
C PRO A 550 0.69 16.78 -19.18
N ILE A 551 -0.13 15.74 -19.35
CA ILE A 551 -1.22 15.79 -20.34
C ILE A 551 -2.10 17.01 -20.05
N CYS A 552 -2.56 17.14 -18.80
CA CYS A 552 -3.29 18.31 -18.34
C CYS A 552 -3.20 18.52 -16.83
N TRP A 553 -3.44 19.76 -16.42
CA TRP A 553 -3.77 20.12 -15.04
C TRP A 553 -5.28 19.98 -14.81
N LEU A 554 -5.64 19.77 -13.56
CA LEU A 554 -7.01 19.57 -13.09
C LEU A 554 -7.27 20.56 -11.95
N PRO A 555 -8.22 21.50 -12.10
CA PRO A 555 -8.62 22.35 -10.98
C PRO A 555 -9.35 21.50 -9.94
N MET A 556 -9.31 21.94 -8.67
CA MET A 556 -9.90 21.20 -7.55
C MET A 556 -11.40 20.92 -7.70
N SER A 557 -12.12 21.71 -8.50
CA SER A 557 -13.54 21.48 -8.82
C SER A 557 -13.77 20.33 -9.81
N VAL A 558 -12.74 19.96 -10.58
CA VAL A 558 -12.76 18.83 -11.53
C VAL A 558 -12.16 17.61 -10.87
N ASP A 559 -10.99 17.76 -10.24
CA ASP A 559 -10.45 16.71 -9.39
C ASP A 559 -9.51 17.28 -8.33
N ASN A 560 -9.82 16.99 -7.07
CA ASN A 560 -9.00 17.35 -5.91
C ASN A 560 -8.15 16.18 -5.39
N SER A 561 -8.27 14.98 -5.97
CA SER A 561 -7.45 13.82 -5.67
C SER A 561 -7.60 12.77 -6.77
N GLY A 562 -6.57 12.60 -7.60
CA GLY A 562 -6.60 11.72 -8.76
C GLY A 562 -6.42 10.25 -8.40
N GLY A 563 -7.27 9.38 -8.94
CA GLY A 563 -7.12 7.93 -8.88
C GLY A 563 -6.22 7.36 -9.98
N GLY A 564 -6.44 6.09 -10.34
CA GLY A 564 -5.76 5.42 -11.46
C GLY A 564 -6.27 5.86 -12.84
N GLN A 565 -5.64 5.30 -13.88
CA GLN A 565 -6.11 5.44 -15.25
C GLN A 565 -6.20 4.08 -15.93
N VAL A 566 -7.11 3.95 -16.89
CA VAL A 566 -7.31 2.71 -17.67
C VAL A 566 -7.61 3.04 -19.12
N TRP A 567 -7.02 2.29 -20.04
CA TRP A 567 -7.36 2.38 -21.46
C TRP A 567 -8.59 1.56 -21.76
N VAL A 568 -9.51 2.13 -22.53
CA VAL A 568 -10.60 1.37 -23.13
C VAL A 568 -9.98 0.39 -24.13
N PRO A 569 -10.23 -0.93 -24.03
CA PRO A 569 -9.70 -1.89 -24.99
C PRO A 569 -10.16 -1.57 -26.42
N LYS A 570 -9.32 -1.84 -27.41
CA LYS A 570 -9.70 -1.68 -28.82
C LYS A 570 -10.92 -2.56 -29.13
N GLY A 571 -11.92 -1.99 -29.83
CA GLY A 571 -13.17 -2.68 -30.16
C GLY A 571 -14.20 -2.72 -29.03
N VAL A 572 -13.85 -2.27 -27.82
CA VAL A 572 -14.78 -2.11 -26.70
C VAL A 572 -15.27 -0.66 -26.66
N TRP A 573 -16.58 -0.48 -26.38
CA TRP A 573 -17.25 0.82 -26.30
C TRP A 573 -17.18 1.70 -27.57
N GLY A 574 -17.03 1.07 -28.75
CA GLY A 574 -17.11 1.77 -30.04
C GLY A 574 -15.99 2.80 -30.23
N GLU A 575 -16.37 4.05 -30.51
CA GLU A 575 -15.44 5.17 -30.78
C GLU A 575 -14.51 5.48 -29.59
N LEU A 576 -14.81 5.00 -28.38
CA LEU A 576 -13.96 5.17 -27.21
C LEU A 576 -12.79 4.19 -27.16
N GLY A 577 -12.76 3.15 -28.01
CA GLY A 577 -11.72 2.13 -28.01
C GLY A 577 -10.32 2.73 -28.21
N GLY A 578 -9.43 2.50 -27.24
CA GLY A 578 -8.06 3.04 -27.21
C GLY A 578 -7.94 4.39 -26.48
N MET A 579 -9.03 5.03 -26.10
CA MET A 579 -8.99 6.25 -25.30
C MET A 579 -8.67 5.94 -23.83
N LEU A 580 -8.10 6.93 -23.13
CA LEU A 580 -7.74 6.83 -21.73
C LEU A 580 -8.87 7.37 -20.84
N ILE A 581 -9.18 6.66 -19.77
CA ILE A 581 -10.12 7.10 -18.73
C ILE A 581 -9.31 7.40 -17.46
N HIS A 582 -9.52 8.58 -16.90
CA HIS A 582 -9.02 8.96 -15.59
C HIS A 582 -10.10 8.79 -14.52
N GLN A 583 -9.75 8.13 -13.43
CA GLN A 583 -10.62 7.98 -12.28
C GLN A 583 -10.31 9.09 -11.26
N SER A 584 -11.34 9.73 -10.75
CA SER A 584 -11.22 10.78 -9.74
C SER A 584 -11.66 10.23 -8.39
N TYR A 585 -10.72 10.14 -7.45
CA TYR A 585 -11.03 9.80 -6.06
C TYR A 585 -11.85 10.92 -5.42
N GLY A 586 -11.45 12.18 -5.62
CA GLY A 586 -12.00 13.32 -4.90
C GLY A 586 -13.43 13.68 -5.29
N GLN A 587 -13.75 13.58 -6.59
CA GLN A 587 -15.08 13.88 -7.15
C GLN A 587 -15.93 12.64 -7.46
N SER A 588 -15.49 11.43 -7.07
CA SER A 588 -16.20 10.16 -7.31
C SER A 588 -16.72 10.05 -8.75
N SER A 589 -15.82 10.20 -9.73
CA SER A 589 -16.18 10.34 -11.15
C SER A 589 -15.14 9.71 -12.06
N ASN A 590 -15.55 9.38 -13.29
CA ASN A 590 -14.63 9.01 -14.36
C ASN A 590 -14.62 10.09 -15.44
N TYR A 591 -13.45 10.34 -16.01
CA TYR A 591 -13.21 11.36 -17.02
C TYR A 591 -12.57 10.73 -18.25
N LEU A 592 -13.10 11.05 -19.44
CA LEU A 592 -12.43 10.74 -20.70
C LEU A 592 -11.28 11.72 -20.90
N VAL A 593 -10.08 11.19 -21.16
CA VAL A 593 -8.88 12.00 -21.40
C VAL A 593 -8.71 12.18 -22.92
N LEU A 594 -8.77 13.43 -23.35
CA LEU A 594 -8.58 13.85 -24.73
C LEU A 594 -7.12 14.27 -24.90
N THR A 595 -6.43 13.75 -25.91
CA THR A 595 -5.01 14.06 -26.13
C THR A 595 -4.76 14.65 -27.52
N GLN A 596 -3.82 15.60 -27.58
CA GLN A 596 -3.23 16.16 -28.79
C GLN A 596 -1.72 15.99 -28.70
N THR A 597 -1.11 15.37 -29.70
CA THR A 597 0.35 15.22 -29.78
C THR A 597 0.90 15.98 -30.97
N HIS A 598 1.95 16.74 -30.75
CA HIS A 598 2.66 17.51 -31.78
C HIS A 598 4.16 17.53 -31.47
N GLU A 599 5.00 17.17 -32.45
CA GLU A 599 6.47 17.13 -32.30
C GLU A 599 6.95 16.38 -31.04
N GLY A 600 6.31 15.24 -30.72
CA GLY A 600 6.66 14.42 -29.57
C GLY A 600 6.21 14.96 -28.21
N LYS A 601 5.55 16.12 -28.15
CA LYS A 601 4.90 16.64 -26.93
C LYS A 601 3.42 16.31 -26.93
N THR A 602 2.87 16.06 -25.74
CA THR A 602 1.45 15.78 -25.55
C THR A 602 0.83 16.83 -24.63
N GLN A 603 -0.34 17.34 -25.03
CA GLN A 603 -1.24 18.11 -24.18
C GLN A 603 -2.64 17.51 -24.30
N GLY A 604 -3.57 17.97 -23.48
CA GLY A 604 -4.91 17.40 -23.50
C GLY A 604 -5.85 18.06 -22.53
N GLY A 605 -6.96 17.38 -22.31
CA GLY A 605 -7.95 17.76 -21.33
C GLY A 605 -8.87 16.61 -20.98
N VAL A 606 -9.82 16.87 -20.10
CA VAL A 606 -10.77 15.91 -19.59
C VAL A 606 -12.19 16.39 -19.79
N VAL A 607 -13.08 15.44 -20.09
CA VAL A 607 -14.53 15.62 -20.03
C VAL A 607 -15.14 14.53 -19.15
N ARG A 608 -16.09 14.89 -18.30
CA ARG A 608 -16.71 13.94 -17.36
C ARG A 608 -17.56 12.93 -18.12
N LEU A 609 -17.39 11.64 -17.80
CA LEU A 609 -18.33 10.61 -18.26
C LEU A 609 -19.63 10.73 -17.44
N PRO A 610 -20.81 10.68 -18.06
CA PRO A 610 -22.10 10.77 -17.38
C PRO A 610 -22.46 9.44 -16.70
N ALA A 611 -21.69 9.09 -15.66
CA ALA A 611 -21.88 7.93 -14.81
C ALA A 611 -21.77 8.37 -13.34
N ASN A 612 -22.62 7.80 -12.49
CA ASN A 612 -22.67 8.12 -11.07
C ASN A 612 -22.17 6.94 -10.25
N PHE A 613 -21.44 7.24 -9.18
CA PHE A 613 -20.81 6.24 -8.33
C PHE A 613 -21.18 6.46 -6.87
N GLU A 614 -21.18 5.38 -6.09
CA GLU A 614 -21.56 5.41 -4.68
C GLU A 614 -20.37 5.78 -3.79
N SER A 615 -19.14 5.53 -4.25
CA SER A 615 -17.92 5.89 -3.54
C SER A 615 -16.85 6.45 -4.51
N SER A 616 -15.71 6.83 -3.93
CA SER A 616 -14.55 7.35 -4.64
C SER A 616 -14.07 6.40 -5.74
N GLN A 617 -13.60 6.94 -6.86
CA GLN A 617 -13.07 6.15 -7.97
C GLN A 617 -11.54 6.08 -7.88
N MET A 618 -11.00 4.90 -7.54
CA MET A 618 -9.56 4.68 -7.33
C MET A 618 -8.94 3.76 -8.38
N ARG A 619 -9.57 2.61 -8.64
CA ARG A 619 -9.03 1.57 -9.52
C ARG A 619 -10.08 1.11 -10.49
N GLY A 620 -9.66 0.86 -11.72
CA GLY A 620 -10.52 0.46 -12.81
C GLY A 620 -9.84 -0.59 -13.66
N ARG A 621 -10.61 -1.60 -14.10
CA ARG A 621 -10.15 -2.68 -14.96
C ARG A 621 -11.27 -3.05 -15.93
N PHE A 622 -10.92 -3.26 -17.19
CA PHE A 622 -11.87 -3.86 -18.13
C PHE A 622 -11.87 -5.37 -17.95
N HIS A 623 -13.07 -5.93 -17.89
CA HIS A 623 -13.28 -7.36 -17.93
C HIS A 623 -13.44 -7.83 -19.38
N SER A 624 -13.30 -9.14 -19.62
CA SER A 624 -13.47 -9.76 -20.94
C SER A 624 -14.89 -9.71 -21.48
N ASP A 625 -15.87 -9.40 -20.63
CA ASP A 625 -17.24 -9.07 -21.05
C ASP A 625 -17.35 -7.70 -21.77
N GLY A 626 -16.27 -6.92 -21.82
CA GLY A 626 -16.25 -5.59 -22.43
C GLY A 626 -16.78 -4.47 -21.55
N HIS A 627 -16.91 -4.69 -20.24
CA HIS A 627 -17.35 -3.69 -19.27
C HIS A 627 -16.21 -3.22 -18.38
N LEU A 628 -16.32 -1.97 -17.90
CA LEU A 628 -15.35 -1.39 -16.98
C LEU A 628 -15.83 -1.63 -15.56
N TYR A 629 -15.04 -2.32 -14.76
CA TYR A 629 -15.29 -2.44 -13.34
C TYR A 629 -14.46 -1.41 -12.59
N VAL A 630 -14.99 -0.90 -11.48
CA VAL A 630 -14.34 0.14 -10.67
C VAL A 630 -14.57 -0.08 -9.18
N THR A 631 -13.57 0.31 -8.38
CA THR A 631 -13.66 0.32 -6.93
C THR A 631 -12.94 1.53 -6.32
N GLY A 632 -13.27 1.78 -5.06
CA GLY A 632 -12.58 2.71 -4.18
C GLY A 632 -13.30 2.81 -2.83
N PHE A 633 -12.75 3.65 -1.96
CA PHE A 633 -13.23 3.81 -0.59
C PHE A 633 -13.05 5.25 -0.08
N MET A 634 -13.65 5.57 1.06
CA MET A 634 -13.46 6.82 1.80
C MET A 634 -12.35 6.67 2.84
N GLY A 635 -11.20 7.31 2.60
CA GLY A 635 -10.08 7.38 3.55
C GLY A 635 -9.51 8.78 3.77
N TRP A 636 -9.65 9.64 2.77
CA TRP A 636 -9.24 11.04 2.71
C TRP A 636 -10.37 11.91 2.16
N GLN A 637 -10.13 13.21 2.00
CA GLN A 637 -11.13 14.18 1.52
C GLN A 637 -11.71 13.78 0.15
N THR A 638 -13.02 13.49 0.13
CA THR A 638 -13.80 13.06 -1.04
C THR A 638 -15.26 13.50 -0.89
N ASN A 639 -16.00 13.53 -2.01
CA ASN A 639 -17.46 13.64 -2.04
C ASN A 639 -18.21 12.30 -2.00
N ALA A 640 -17.52 11.17 -1.78
CA ALA A 640 -18.09 9.82 -1.75
C ALA A 640 -19.31 9.72 -0.81
N ALA A 641 -20.38 9.06 -1.27
CA ALA A 641 -21.60 8.87 -0.49
C ALA A 641 -21.55 7.66 0.45
N LYS A 642 -20.79 6.62 0.09
CA LYS A 642 -20.57 5.38 0.86
C LYS A 642 -19.08 5.16 1.15
N GLU A 643 -18.79 4.40 2.21
CA GLU A 643 -17.41 4.10 2.62
C GLU A 643 -16.65 3.30 1.56
N SER A 644 -17.30 2.43 0.78
CA SER A 644 -16.69 1.71 -0.34
C SER A 644 -17.74 1.29 -1.37
N SER A 645 -17.31 0.95 -2.57
CA SER A 645 -18.17 0.43 -3.65
C SER A 645 -17.40 -0.49 -4.60
N PHE A 646 -18.09 -1.45 -5.21
CA PHE A 646 -17.60 -2.20 -6.36
C PHE A 646 -18.67 -2.19 -7.46
N HIS A 647 -18.37 -1.56 -8.59
CA HIS A 647 -19.34 -1.23 -9.63
C HIS A 647 -18.91 -1.77 -10.99
N ARG A 648 -19.90 -2.08 -11.83
CA ARG A 648 -19.71 -2.37 -13.27
C ARG A 648 -20.35 -1.26 -14.10
N VAL A 649 -19.55 -0.60 -14.93
CA VAL A 649 -19.99 0.43 -15.87
C VAL A 649 -20.20 -0.20 -17.25
N ARG A 650 -21.43 -0.10 -17.77
CA ARG A 650 -21.80 -0.62 -19.08
C ARG A 650 -22.11 0.51 -20.05
N ARG A 651 -21.56 0.43 -21.26
CA ARG A 651 -21.93 1.29 -22.37
C ARG A 651 -23.27 0.82 -22.95
N THR A 652 -24.24 1.72 -23.09
CA THR A 652 -25.54 1.44 -23.72
C THR A 652 -25.49 1.75 -25.22
N THR A 653 -26.63 1.67 -25.91
CA THR A 653 -26.77 2.14 -27.30
C THR A 653 -27.10 3.62 -27.40
N ALA A 654 -27.30 4.32 -26.28
CA ALA A 654 -27.69 5.73 -26.30
C ALA A 654 -26.53 6.61 -26.80
N PRO A 655 -26.80 7.75 -27.46
CA PRO A 655 -25.78 8.72 -27.89
C PRO A 655 -24.84 9.15 -26.75
N LEU A 656 -23.55 9.31 -27.05
CA LEU A 656 -22.57 9.75 -26.04
C LEU A 656 -22.74 11.24 -25.73
N ARG A 657 -22.92 12.07 -26.78
CA ARG A 657 -23.02 13.53 -26.71
C ARG A 657 -21.84 14.19 -25.99
N LEU A 658 -20.64 13.64 -26.20
CA LEU A 658 -19.39 14.12 -25.62
C LEU A 658 -18.36 14.45 -26.71
N PRO A 659 -17.45 15.40 -26.44
CA PRO A 659 -16.24 15.56 -27.24
C PRO A 659 -15.32 14.33 -27.08
N LEU A 660 -14.81 13.84 -28.21
CA LEU A 660 -13.84 12.75 -28.35
C LEU A 660 -12.44 13.26 -28.75
N ALA A 661 -12.31 14.50 -29.20
CA ALA A 661 -11.01 15.14 -29.41
C ALA A 661 -11.05 16.63 -29.07
N MET A 662 -9.90 17.14 -28.61
CA MET A 662 -9.62 18.56 -28.45
C MET A 662 -8.28 18.86 -29.12
N ARG A 663 -8.25 19.85 -30.00
CA ARG A 663 -7.02 20.32 -30.66
C ARG A 663 -6.92 21.84 -30.52
N CYS A 664 -5.87 22.33 -29.87
CA CYS A 664 -5.59 23.75 -29.77
C CYS A 664 -4.63 24.18 -30.88
N TYR A 665 -4.92 25.33 -31.50
CA TYR A 665 -4.14 25.95 -32.56
C TYR A 665 -3.92 27.43 -32.25
N ALA A 666 -2.93 28.05 -32.90
CA ALA A 666 -2.64 29.48 -32.74
C ALA A 666 -3.86 30.38 -32.99
N THR A 667 -4.81 29.93 -33.82
CA THR A 667 -6.01 30.68 -34.21
C THR A 667 -7.29 30.29 -33.47
N GLY A 668 -7.28 29.21 -32.66
CA GLY A 668 -8.52 28.73 -32.03
C GLY A 668 -8.46 27.29 -31.52
N ILE A 669 -9.64 26.74 -31.23
CA ILE A 669 -9.81 25.41 -30.64
C ILE A 669 -10.75 24.60 -31.53
N GLU A 670 -10.35 23.37 -31.87
CA GLU A 670 -11.21 22.40 -32.54
C GLU A 670 -11.67 21.34 -31.54
N LEU A 671 -12.98 21.07 -31.53
CA LEU A 671 -13.58 19.97 -30.79
C LEU A 671 -14.26 19.01 -31.78
N GLU A 672 -14.08 17.72 -31.55
CA GLU A 672 -14.73 16.66 -32.32
C GLU A 672 -15.67 15.91 -31.38
N PHE A 673 -16.96 15.89 -31.68
CA PHE A 673 -18.02 15.25 -30.91
C PHE A 673 -18.36 13.88 -31.47
N SER A 674 -18.75 12.99 -30.56
CA SER A 674 -19.29 11.66 -30.88
C SER A 674 -20.54 11.73 -31.76
N ASP A 675 -21.40 12.73 -31.54
CA ASP A 675 -22.69 12.88 -32.20
C ASP A 675 -22.75 14.18 -33.02
N ALA A 676 -23.57 14.20 -34.08
CA ALA A 676 -23.76 15.38 -34.90
C ALA A 676 -24.53 16.47 -34.15
N LEU A 677 -24.00 17.68 -34.19
CA LEU A 677 -24.54 18.88 -33.55
C LEU A 677 -25.53 19.60 -34.46
N ASP A 678 -26.47 20.31 -33.84
CA ASP A 678 -27.33 21.27 -34.53
C ASP A 678 -26.47 22.46 -35.02
N PRO A 679 -26.43 22.74 -36.33
CA PRO A 679 -25.55 23.77 -36.87
C PRO A 679 -25.88 25.19 -36.39
N GLN A 680 -27.12 25.46 -35.97
CA GLN A 680 -27.54 26.79 -35.55
C GLN A 680 -27.02 27.10 -34.14
N SER A 681 -27.33 26.26 -33.16
CA SER A 681 -26.83 26.41 -31.79
C SER A 681 -25.31 26.25 -31.71
N ALA A 682 -24.74 25.24 -32.35
CA ALA A 682 -23.29 25.03 -32.33
C ALA A 682 -22.53 26.15 -33.08
N GLY A 683 -23.14 26.75 -34.10
CA GLY A 683 -22.57 27.85 -34.88
C GLY A 683 -22.65 29.22 -34.19
N ASP A 684 -23.40 29.35 -33.09
CA ASP A 684 -23.54 30.60 -32.33
C ASP A 684 -22.33 30.78 -31.39
N PRO A 685 -21.50 31.84 -31.57
CA PRO A 685 -20.37 32.09 -30.66
C PRO A 685 -20.77 32.30 -29.19
N SER A 686 -22.02 32.69 -28.91
CA SER A 686 -22.52 32.87 -27.54
C SER A 686 -22.85 31.57 -26.82
N SER A 687 -22.95 30.45 -27.55
CA SER A 687 -23.07 29.11 -26.97
C SER A 687 -21.77 28.56 -26.40
N TRP A 688 -20.66 29.31 -26.50
CA TRP A 688 -19.32 28.86 -26.12
C TRP A 688 -18.63 29.84 -25.18
N GLU A 689 -18.04 29.31 -24.11
CA GLU A 689 -17.21 30.06 -23.17
C GLU A 689 -15.79 29.51 -23.17
N VAL A 690 -14.79 30.38 -23.23
CA VAL A 690 -13.37 29.98 -23.13
C VAL A 690 -12.70 30.78 -22.02
N GLU A 691 -12.11 30.08 -21.06
CA GLU A 691 -11.29 30.70 -20.00
C GLU A 691 -9.91 30.06 -19.94
N VAL A 692 -8.88 30.86 -19.63
CA VAL A 692 -7.53 30.37 -19.36
C VAL A 692 -6.95 30.95 -18.06
N TRP A 693 -6.15 30.14 -17.37
CA TRP A 693 -5.38 30.57 -16.20
C TRP A 693 -4.13 29.73 -15.98
N ASN A 694 -3.22 30.27 -15.18
CA ASN A 694 -1.99 29.64 -14.77
C ASN A 694 -1.95 29.42 -13.26
N TYR A 695 -1.01 28.59 -12.84
CA TYR A 695 -0.67 28.38 -11.44
C TYR A 695 0.81 28.70 -11.23
N LEU A 696 1.17 29.01 -9.99
CA LEU A 696 2.56 29.18 -9.57
C LEU A 696 3.12 27.85 -9.05
N TRP A 697 4.08 27.28 -9.79
CA TRP A 697 4.89 26.16 -9.31
C TRP A 697 5.86 26.64 -8.22
N SER A 698 5.62 26.23 -6.98
CA SER A 698 6.42 26.64 -5.82
C SER A 698 6.28 25.65 -4.67
N GLN A 699 7.10 25.79 -3.63
CA GLN A 699 7.02 24.98 -2.41
C GLN A 699 5.73 25.18 -1.60
N ALA A 700 4.93 26.21 -1.91
CA ALA A 700 3.65 26.45 -1.25
C ALA A 700 2.70 25.26 -1.46
N TYR A 701 1.69 25.14 -0.57
CA TYR A 701 0.66 24.12 -0.73
C TYR A 701 -0.33 24.58 -1.81
N GLY A 702 -0.27 23.94 -2.98
CA GLY A 702 -1.10 24.33 -4.11
C GLY A 702 -0.77 25.72 -4.62
N SER A 703 -1.72 26.33 -5.33
CA SER A 703 -1.55 27.66 -5.91
C SER A 703 -2.89 28.37 -6.09
N ALA A 704 -2.85 29.69 -6.05
CA ALA A 704 -3.94 30.52 -6.55
C ALA A 704 -4.01 30.44 -8.09
N GLU A 705 -5.14 30.85 -8.67
CA GLU A 705 -5.28 31.00 -10.11
C GLU A 705 -4.71 32.36 -10.55
N TYR A 706 -3.90 32.40 -11.60
CA TYR A 706 -3.31 33.63 -12.14
C TYR A 706 -3.71 33.84 -13.59
N LYS A 707 -4.08 35.07 -13.94
CA LYS A 707 -4.29 35.49 -15.32
C LYS A 707 -2.98 35.40 -16.12
N PRO A 708 -2.95 34.71 -17.27
CA PRO A 708 -1.80 34.72 -18.15
C PRO A 708 -1.46 36.13 -18.67
N SER A 709 -2.47 36.98 -18.88
CA SER A 709 -2.28 38.37 -19.30
C SER A 709 -1.73 39.31 -18.22
N ASP A 710 -1.86 38.95 -16.94
CA ASP A 710 -1.39 39.75 -15.80
C ASP A 710 -0.86 38.84 -14.66
N PRO A 711 0.29 38.17 -14.87
CA PRO A 711 0.78 37.13 -13.97
C PRO A 711 1.33 37.68 -12.65
N GLN A 712 1.58 39.00 -12.55
CA GLN A 712 2.11 39.63 -11.33
C GLN A 712 1.01 40.13 -10.38
N LYS A 713 -0.25 40.14 -10.84
CA LYS A 713 -1.37 40.61 -10.03
C LYS A 713 -1.54 39.73 -8.80
N LYS A 714 -1.57 40.37 -7.63
CA LYS A 714 -1.96 39.69 -6.39
C LYS A 714 -3.40 39.22 -6.50
N VAL A 715 -3.58 37.92 -6.32
CA VAL A 715 -4.88 37.27 -6.24
C VAL A 715 -5.36 37.37 -4.80
N LYS A 716 -6.63 37.73 -4.60
CA LYS A 716 -7.24 37.63 -3.27
C LYS A 716 -7.64 36.18 -3.03
N ASP A 717 -7.42 35.69 -1.81
CA ASP A 717 -7.73 34.31 -1.45
C ASP A 717 -9.19 33.95 -1.78
N GLY A 718 -9.37 32.86 -2.53
CA GLY A 718 -10.68 32.35 -2.93
C GLY A 718 -11.34 33.03 -4.14
N GLU A 719 -10.77 34.10 -4.70
CA GLU A 719 -11.29 34.73 -5.92
C GLU A 719 -10.74 34.05 -7.18
N LYS A 720 -11.62 33.75 -8.15
CA LYS A 720 -11.21 33.29 -9.48
C LYS A 720 -10.50 34.44 -10.20
N ASN A 721 -9.31 34.17 -10.73
CA ASN A 721 -8.54 35.15 -11.50
C ASN A 721 -8.09 34.53 -12.83
N ARG A 722 -9.00 34.62 -13.80
CA ARG A 722 -8.93 33.96 -15.11
C ARG A 722 -9.08 34.96 -16.24
N ASP A 723 -8.53 34.66 -17.40
CA ASP A 723 -8.78 35.40 -18.63
C ASP A 723 -9.89 34.73 -19.43
N ALA A 724 -11.00 35.45 -19.64
CA ALA A 724 -12.03 35.07 -20.58
C ALA A 724 -11.55 35.42 -22.00
N LEU A 725 -11.49 34.42 -22.88
CA LEU A 725 -11.10 34.59 -24.26
C LEU A 725 -12.36 34.68 -25.14
N LYS A 726 -12.39 35.65 -26.05
CA LYS A 726 -13.55 35.89 -26.89
C LYS A 726 -13.59 34.89 -28.05
N VAL A 727 -14.70 34.16 -28.16
CA VAL A 727 -15.02 33.39 -29.36
C VAL A 727 -15.57 34.35 -30.42
N ARG A 728 -14.87 34.49 -31.54
CA ARG A 728 -15.23 35.41 -32.63
C ARG A 728 -16.23 34.81 -33.61
N SER A 729 -16.03 33.54 -33.94
CA SER A 729 -16.84 32.80 -34.89
C SER A 729 -16.69 31.31 -34.64
N VAL A 730 -17.68 30.53 -35.06
CA VAL A 730 -17.65 29.07 -35.00
C VAL A 730 -17.87 28.49 -36.40
N GLU A 731 -17.00 27.59 -36.81
CA GLU A 731 -17.16 26.81 -38.04
C GLU A 731 -17.65 25.41 -37.65
N VAL A 732 -18.81 24.99 -38.15
CA VAL A 732 -19.34 23.63 -37.96
C VAL A 732 -19.04 22.82 -39.23
N SER A 733 -18.52 21.61 -39.09
CA SER A 733 -18.28 20.72 -40.23
C SER A 733 -19.58 20.21 -40.86
N ASP A 734 -19.51 19.75 -42.11
CA ASP A 734 -20.67 19.25 -42.85
C ASP A 734 -21.34 18.05 -42.15
N ASP A 735 -20.52 17.13 -41.61
CA ASP A 735 -20.98 15.99 -40.80
C ASP A 735 -21.57 16.43 -39.44
N GLY A 736 -21.40 17.69 -39.05
CA GLY A 736 -21.89 18.25 -37.79
C GLY A 736 -21.12 17.78 -36.56
N LYS A 737 -20.05 16.99 -36.72
CA LYS A 737 -19.31 16.40 -35.59
C LYS A 737 -18.10 17.22 -35.17
N ARG A 738 -17.63 18.17 -35.98
CA ARG A 738 -16.49 19.03 -35.64
C ARG A 738 -16.93 20.49 -35.57
N VAL A 739 -16.43 21.18 -34.54
CA VAL A 739 -16.53 22.63 -34.42
C VAL A 739 -15.15 23.23 -34.27
N PHE A 740 -14.87 24.28 -35.03
CA PHE A 740 -13.70 25.11 -34.83
C PHE A 740 -14.12 26.47 -34.27
N LEU A 741 -13.74 26.73 -33.03
CA LEU A 741 -13.92 28.00 -32.34
C LEU A 741 -12.75 28.91 -32.70
N ALA A 742 -12.99 29.99 -33.44
CA ALA A 742 -11.97 31.02 -33.65
C ALA A 742 -11.90 31.90 -32.40
N VAL A 743 -10.79 31.83 -31.66
CA VAL A 743 -10.65 32.45 -30.34
C VAL A 743 -9.56 33.53 -30.38
N ASP A 744 -9.88 34.72 -29.86
CA ASP A 744 -8.89 35.78 -29.70
C ASP A 744 -8.01 35.54 -28.47
N GLY A 745 -6.71 35.83 -28.61
CA GLY A 745 -5.78 35.74 -27.49
C GLY A 745 -5.42 34.32 -27.07
N MET A 746 -5.49 33.36 -28.00
CA MET A 746 -4.95 32.01 -27.78
C MET A 746 -3.48 32.10 -27.33
N GLN A 747 -3.19 31.45 -26.21
CA GLN A 747 -1.89 31.48 -25.57
C GLN A 747 -1.68 30.21 -24.75
N LYS A 748 -0.43 29.93 -24.39
CA LYS A 748 -0.10 28.82 -23.50
C LYS A 748 -0.69 29.08 -22.11
N ALA A 749 -1.26 28.05 -21.51
CA ALA A 749 -1.85 28.13 -20.19
C ALA A 749 -1.85 26.74 -19.53
N MET A 750 -1.55 26.70 -18.23
CA MET A 750 -1.66 25.48 -17.44
C MET A 750 -3.11 24.98 -17.42
N GLN A 751 -4.08 25.89 -17.47
CA GLN A 751 -5.48 25.55 -17.47
C GLN A 751 -6.26 26.27 -18.57
N LEU A 752 -7.03 25.48 -19.30
CA LEU A 752 -8.07 25.84 -20.25
C LEU A 752 -9.40 25.31 -19.72
N ARG A 753 -10.46 26.09 -19.81
CA ARG A 753 -11.85 25.66 -19.71
C ARG A 753 -12.56 26.03 -21.00
N VAL A 754 -13.26 25.08 -21.60
CA VAL A 754 -14.23 25.36 -22.66
C VAL A 754 -15.60 24.89 -22.17
N GLY A 755 -16.54 25.81 -22.01
CA GLY A 755 -17.93 25.53 -21.67
C GLY A 755 -18.82 25.67 -22.90
N TRP A 756 -19.90 24.89 -22.95
CA TRP A 756 -20.87 24.96 -24.04
C TRP A 756 -22.30 24.67 -23.59
N SER A 757 -23.24 25.26 -24.33
CA SER A 757 -24.68 24.96 -24.27
C SER A 757 -25.21 24.98 -25.70
N ILE A 758 -25.41 23.79 -26.26
CA ILE A 758 -25.73 23.54 -27.68
C ILE A 758 -26.75 22.40 -27.81
N ASP A 759 -27.29 22.19 -29.01
CA ASP A 759 -28.21 21.09 -29.28
C ASP A 759 -27.60 19.99 -30.16
N ALA A 760 -28.07 18.76 -29.99
CA ALA A 760 -27.83 17.69 -30.96
C ALA A 760 -28.71 17.89 -32.22
N ARG A 761 -28.23 17.49 -33.41
CA ARG A 761 -28.99 17.58 -34.67
C ARG A 761 -30.32 16.82 -34.65
N GLY A 762 -30.42 15.79 -33.80
CA GLY A 762 -31.64 15.00 -33.58
C GLY A 762 -32.51 15.47 -32.41
N GLY A 763 -32.18 16.61 -31.80
CA GLY A 763 -32.83 17.16 -30.62
C GLY A 763 -32.21 16.68 -29.30
N GLY A 764 -32.34 17.54 -28.28
CA GLY A 764 -31.81 17.35 -26.95
C GLY A 764 -30.57 18.20 -26.70
N GLU A 765 -30.61 18.87 -25.56
CA GLU A 765 -29.56 19.77 -25.08
C GLU A 765 -28.29 18.99 -24.75
N ILE A 766 -27.16 19.61 -25.07
CA ILE A 766 -25.81 19.18 -24.74
C ILE A 766 -25.17 20.35 -23.99
N ASP A 767 -25.27 20.31 -22.67
CA ASP A 767 -24.53 21.21 -21.79
C ASP A 767 -23.30 20.49 -21.26
N GLY A 768 -22.18 21.21 -21.22
CA GLY A 768 -20.98 20.63 -20.66
C GLY A 768 -19.83 21.59 -20.59
N GLU A 769 -18.75 21.07 -20.03
CA GLU A 769 -17.46 21.72 -20.04
C GLU A 769 -16.35 20.69 -20.15
N LEU A 770 -15.23 21.13 -20.70
CA LEU A 770 -13.98 20.40 -20.70
C LEU A 770 -12.90 21.24 -20.04
N HIS A 771 -11.97 20.56 -19.37
CA HIS A 771 -10.85 21.18 -18.70
C HIS A 771 -9.55 20.62 -19.24
N GLY A 772 -8.68 21.47 -19.77
CA GLY A 772 -7.44 21.04 -20.40
C GLY A 772 -6.27 21.96 -20.16
N THR A 773 -5.22 21.76 -20.95
CA THR A 773 -3.96 22.50 -20.85
C THR A 773 -3.43 22.81 -22.24
N ILE A 774 -2.77 23.97 -22.39
CA ILE A 774 -2.17 24.42 -23.64
C ILE A 774 -0.66 24.59 -23.44
N HIS A 775 0.12 23.59 -23.83
CA HIS A 775 1.59 23.64 -23.80
C HIS A 775 2.17 24.18 -25.12
N PHE A 776 1.45 23.94 -26.21
CA PHE A 776 1.82 24.34 -27.57
C PHE A 776 0.58 24.74 -28.38
N LEU A 777 0.84 25.47 -29.46
CA LEU A 777 -0.18 25.99 -30.38
C LEU A 777 0.36 25.87 -31.81
N PRO A 778 0.22 24.71 -32.48
CA PRO A 778 0.58 24.57 -33.88
C PRO A 778 -0.27 25.50 -34.75
N GLU A 779 0.22 25.78 -35.94
CA GLU A 779 -0.59 26.36 -37.00
C GLU A 779 -1.70 25.39 -37.38
N ARG A 780 -2.92 25.90 -37.53
CA ARG A 780 -4.02 25.11 -38.10
C ARG A 780 -3.69 24.90 -39.57
N GLN A 781 -3.18 23.73 -39.92
CA GLN A 781 -3.06 23.35 -41.32
C GLN A 781 -4.47 23.33 -41.90
N LYS A 782 -4.70 24.05 -43.00
CA LYS A 782 -5.91 23.86 -43.81
C LYS A 782 -5.83 22.47 -44.42
N ALA A 783 -6.33 21.46 -43.71
CA ALA A 783 -6.52 20.12 -44.25
C ALA A 783 -7.98 20.00 -44.73
N ASP A 784 -8.14 19.88 -46.06
CA ASP A 784 -9.28 19.34 -46.81
C ASP A 784 -10.70 19.71 -46.32
N ALA A 785 -10.99 21.01 -46.27
CA ALA A 785 -12.36 21.50 -46.43
C ALA A 785 -12.81 21.24 -47.89
N GLY A 786 -13.21 20.00 -48.18
CA GLY A 786 -13.81 19.62 -49.46
C GLY A 786 -13.09 18.47 -50.17
N LYS A 787 -13.52 17.24 -49.87
CA LYS A 787 -13.89 16.26 -50.89
C LYS A 787 -15.16 15.53 -50.47
#